data_AF-A0A369HI92-F1
#
_entry.id   AF-A0A369HI92-F1
#
_cell.length_a   1.000
_cell.length_b   1.000
_cell.length_c   1.000
_cell.angle_alpha   90.00
_cell.angle_beta   90.00
_cell.angle_gamma   90.00
#
_symmetry.space_group_name_H-M   'P 1'
#
loop_
_entity.id
_entity.type
_entity.pdbx_description
1 polymer ?
#
loop_
_entity_poly.entity_id
_entity_poly.type
_entity_poly.pdbx_seq_one_letter_code
_entity_poly.pdbx_strand_id
1 'polypeptide(L)'
;MAASVPNGTVPNGGVNGANTGDARATLNSIRFSDIPSAIDIPVQGDQAQGDQEDEAVEIDLLDLVDDPTELCTLFENEHAAKTYWMTVALAYAKQNKIDHAIEMLIRGTPTITDPNNPRDKVTMICCLCWMYLWKSREAPRVAPEGVAPGDAKTKEYYLQLATTSLNDAGRLNPSFPPIFLARGVVRLLKASLQAPSKTAKGNGAQKQDDLKDSIKSFEDALRVSQGKNMLALMGKARAFFSMHKYAEALAAYQDVLQKMPDLVDPDPRIGIGCCFWQLGFKQDAKLAWERCLEIDPESKVANILLGLYYLDASAHVPVNSEEFLRLYKKAMTEYTQKSFKLDKNLPLTCSTFSNYFASRKAWDNAEKLAHKAIQYTDVNAIASDGWYLLARKAHYSGDIEKASDYYRRSDDARGGADTGYLPAKFGVAQLSVIKNDLGEAKLRLEKMIQQSKNHEAMILLGTLYAEEIFAAPRSDSKDDKSADIKKAITLLEGARNAWKDPKRVLSPDSSVLLNLARLYETNNPEKALQCLQQVEQLELEQIPDSERPKDAADEVQALAALRKLLPPQLLNNIGCFHSQAERHELASEMFEAALGACMRIVDKDTGTDTDALVSTISFNLGRSYESRGLVDKAIEVYEGLVARHGDYTDARTRLAYIKLRRNPNKEGPDAVANLFQENTGDLEVRALFCWYLGKVHSRKRPASVTDDQEFRHFKHTLQNYDKHDRYALVGMGNLYLLQAREMRRETAQEKQKRSGQYCKAVEFFEKALSLDPKNAYAAQGIAIALVEDRKDLKSALPIFNKVRETIRDSHLFVNLGHIYSELKQYSKAIENYEIALSRDGKSNDPVIMSCLGRTWLNKGRTDRDIDAYIKALECAEKARIYALSLRSSRLTECDLQALEDAPDQIHYKFNVAFVQIQLVTTIQALPENRRTLEQLEKAAEGLEAAIESLDSIATLPQTPYPKHDVEQRANMARNTLRKQLERAIGKQKEWEEKNKEKIQAARQLREAELRRREAEREAVLAKERERQEKIKKEREEMAAKDRMLAEERAKEERARMEAEMTTDEAGEKVKRKRKPASRAAGEGKSRRSKKKNESGRDEGDDESQEDSRSKKRRRLTKKESSTKYKSAEIVVDSDDEDGEGERSVEERREASYSMAEGGDDGDDGDDGDDDMDVNGDGIQRDEGDAAAENGATDEDEDEDAPRRQHKRARRGPVVDSDDEDEGVGVGAASQSVDEGVEDEELPDADED
;
A
#
# COMPACT_ATOMS: atom_id res chain seq x y z
N MET A 1 -43.92 -15.31 61.91
CA MET A 1 -43.26 -16.30 62.79
C MET A 1 -41.86 -16.51 62.23
N ALA A 2 -40.76 -16.56 62.97
CA ALA A 2 -40.47 -16.31 64.40
C ALA A 2 -39.07 -15.63 64.44
N ALA A 3 -38.81 -14.56 65.21
CA ALA A 3 -38.51 -14.51 66.66
C ALA A 3 -37.18 -15.22 67.07
N SER A 4 -36.32 -14.75 67.98
CA SER A 4 -36.10 -13.38 68.55
C SER A 4 -34.96 -13.37 69.60
N VAL A 5 -33.93 -12.50 69.45
CA VAL A 5 -33.30 -11.73 70.58
C VAL A 5 -32.50 -12.61 71.62
N PRO A 6 -31.80 -12.12 72.69
CA PRO A 6 -30.68 -11.15 72.86
C PRO A 6 -29.35 -11.71 73.49
N ASN A 7 -28.42 -10.79 73.83
CA ASN A 7 -27.42 -10.78 74.96
C ASN A 7 -26.05 -11.49 74.81
N GLY A 8 -24.99 -10.96 75.45
CA GLY A 8 -23.66 -11.62 75.53
C GLY A 8 -22.42 -10.90 76.13
N THR A 9 -22.34 -9.56 76.20
CA THR A 9 -21.41 -8.72 77.03
C THR A 9 -19.99 -9.21 77.49
N VAL A 10 -18.92 -8.60 76.91
CA VAL A 10 -17.56 -8.26 77.48
C VAL A 10 -16.63 -9.43 77.99
N PRO A 11 -15.30 -9.26 78.33
CA PRO A 11 -14.55 -8.04 78.75
C PRO A 11 -13.08 -7.76 78.27
N ASN A 12 -12.74 -6.45 78.30
CA ASN A 12 -11.51 -5.74 78.75
C ASN A 12 -10.05 -6.18 78.45
N GLY A 13 -9.23 -5.16 78.09
CA GLY A 13 -7.83 -4.97 78.57
C GLY A 13 -6.76 -4.64 77.50
N GLY A 14 -5.94 -3.59 77.60
CA GLY A 14 -5.96 -2.45 78.54
C GLY A 14 -4.80 -1.42 78.40
N VAL A 15 -5.17 -0.14 78.58
CA VAL A 15 -4.44 0.97 79.27
C VAL A 15 -3.02 1.43 78.84
N ASN A 16 -2.94 2.68 78.37
CA ASN A 16 -2.00 3.76 78.79
C ASN A 16 -2.41 5.08 78.08
N GLY A 17 -2.38 6.29 78.66
CA GLY A 17 -2.07 6.67 80.03
C GLY A 17 -1.63 8.14 80.17
N ALA A 18 -2.51 9.13 79.91
CA ALA A 18 -2.19 10.57 80.02
C ALA A 18 -3.40 11.42 80.50
N ASN A 19 -3.13 12.58 81.09
CA ASN A 19 -4.08 13.34 81.93
C ASN A 19 -5.15 14.17 81.18
N THR A 20 -6.23 14.44 81.93
CA THR A 20 -7.37 15.31 81.60
C THR A 20 -6.99 16.79 81.36
N GLY A 21 -7.64 17.43 80.38
CA GLY A 21 -7.68 18.89 80.24
C GLY A 21 -8.64 19.33 79.12
N ASP A 22 -9.73 20.02 79.49
CA ASP A 22 -10.67 20.76 78.62
C ASP A 22 -11.00 20.19 77.23
N ALA A 23 -11.78 19.10 77.21
CA ALA A 23 -12.63 18.78 76.06
C ALA A 23 -13.78 19.81 75.95
N ARG A 24 -13.48 21.00 75.43
CA ARG A 24 -14.50 22.00 75.09
C ARG A 24 -15.45 21.43 74.04
N ALA A 25 -16.72 21.25 74.41
CA ALA A 25 -17.76 20.87 73.47
C ALA A 25 -17.93 21.97 72.40
N THR A 26 -17.45 21.70 71.18
CA THR A 26 -17.79 22.51 70.01
C THR A 26 -19.25 22.24 69.66
N LEU A 27 -20.09 23.26 69.81
CA LEU A 27 -21.52 23.20 69.49
C LEU A 27 -21.73 22.97 67.99
N ASN A 28 -22.50 21.94 67.66
CA ASN A 28 -22.91 21.62 66.28
C ASN A 28 -24.05 22.57 65.85
N SER A 29 -23.71 23.80 65.45
CA SER A 29 -24.66 24.68 64.77
C SER A 29 -24.80 24.26 63.30
N ILE A 30 -26.04 23.93 62.91
CA ILE A 30 -26.44 23.70 61.51
C ILE A 30 -26.79 25.09 60.94
N ARG A 31 -26.61 25.32 59.64
CA ARG A 31 -26.99 26.62 59.04
C ARG A 31 -28.47 26.93 59.37
N PHE A 32 -28.71 28.10 59.97
CA PHE A 32 -30.00 28.57 60.48
C PHE A 32 -30.56 27.86 61.75
N SER A 33 -29.76 27.10 62.51
CA SER A 33 -30.17 26.65 63.86
C SER A 33 -30.12 27.76 64.91
N ASP A 34 -29.41 28.85 64.63
CA ASP A 34 -29.26 30.01 65.53
C ASP A 34 -30.50 30.95 65.51
N ILE A 35 -31.55 30.59 64.75
CA ILE A 35 -32.80 31.36 64.62
C ILE A 35 -33.87 30.73 65.52
N PRO A 36 -34.45 31.46 66.49
CA PRO A 36 -35.54 30.96 67.35
C PRO A 36 -36.84 30.76 66.57
N SER A 37 -37.83 30.09 67.17
CA SER A 37 -39.15 29.89 66.56
C SER A 37 -39.97 31.18 66.50
N ALA A 38 -39.91 32.01 67.54
CA ALA A 38 -40.55 33.32 67.61
C ALA A 38 -39.59 34.35 68.23
N ILE A 39 -39.90 35.64 68.09
CA ILE A 39 -39.19 36.74 68.75
C ILE A 39 -40.18 37.75 69.32
N ASP A 40 -39.94 38.18 70.56
CA ASP A 40 -40.66 39.28 71.19
C ASP A 40 -39.96 40.60 70.87
N ILE A 41 -40.71 41.58 70.37
CA ILE A 41 -40.18 42.90 70.03
C ILE A 41 -40.83 43.95 70.94
N PRO A 42 -40.06 44.61 71.84
CA PRO A 42 -40.61 45.59 72.77
C PRO A 42 -41.05 46.85 72.03
N VAL A 43 -42.27 47.29 72.28
CA VAL A 43 -42.86 48.53 71.77
C VAL A 43 -42.65 49.65 72.79
N GLN A 44 -42.38 50.88 72.34
CA GLN A 44 -42.27 52.03 73.24
C GLN A 44 -43.65 52.53 73.68
N GLY A 45 -44.18 51.92 74.74
CA GLY A 45 -45.36 52.41 75.45
C GLY A 45 -45.18 53.87 75.94
N ASP A 46 -46.22 54.68 75.76
CA ASP A 46 -46.18 56.12 76.02
C ASP A 46 -45.94 56.43 77.51
N GLN A 47 -44.89 57.20 77.83
CA GLN A 47 -44.33 57.32 79.19
C GLN A 47 -45.17 58.23 80.12
N ALA A 48 -46.43 57.86 80.38
CA ALA A 48 -47.42 58.70 81.05
C ALA A 48 -47.99 58.16 82.37
N GLN A 49 -47.78 56.89 82.72
CA GLN A 49 -48.12 56.34 84.04
C GLN A 49 -47.26 55.14 84.43
N GLY A 50 -47.01 54.97 85.73
CA GLY A 50 -46.24 53.85 86.27
C GLY A 50 -47.06 52.57 86.43
N ASP A 51 -46.35 51.44 86.50
CA ASP A 51 -46.87 50.09 86.72
C ASP A 51 -47.77 49.52 85.60
N GLN A 52 -47.17 49.31 84.43
CA GLN A 52 -47.63 48.32 83.44
C GLN A 52 -46.42 47.58 82.83
N GLU A 53 -46.65 46.40 82.25
CA GLU A 53 -45.62 45.53 81.68
C GLU A 53 -45.22 46.01 80.26
N ASP A 54 -43.98 45.73 79.82
CA ASP A 54 -43.52 46.08 78.47
C ASP A 54 -44.36 45.34 77.41
N GLU A 55 -45.26 46.03 76.70
CA GLU A 55 -46.03 45.43 75.60
C GLU A 55 -45.07 45.02 74.46
N ALA A 56 -44.98 43.71 74.22
CA ALA A 56 -44.14 43.14 73.19
C ALA A 56 -44.98 42.49 72.08
N VAL A 57 -44.59 42.72 70.82
CA VAL A 57 -45.16 42.04 69.67
C VAL A 57 -44.38 40.74 69.43
N GLU A 58 -45.00 39.60 69.71
CA GLU A 58 -44.50 38.28 69.33
C GLU A 58 -44.62 38.11 67.81
N ILE A 59 -43.50 37.75 67.14
CA ILE A 59 -43.45 37.43 65.72
C ILE A 59 -42.97 35.99 65.53
N ASP A 60 -43.83 35.15 64.97
CA ASP A 60 -43.47 33.80 64.53
C ASP A 60 -42.51 33.86 63.33
N LEU A 61 -41.36 33.21 63.45
CA LEU A 61 -40.32 33.12 62.42
C LEU A 61 -40.42 31.83 61.58
N LEU A 62 -41.49 31.05 61.77
CA LEU A 62 -41.88 29.91 60.94
C LEU A 62 -42.92 30.30 59.88
N ASP A 63 -43.77 31.30 60.15
CA ASP A 63 -44.82 31.80 59.23
C ASP A 63 -44.78 33.34 59.07
N LEU A 64 -43.69 33.85 58.49
CA LEU A 64 -43.52 35.29 58.26
C LEU A 64 -44.42 35.83 57.14
N VAL A 65 -45.04 36.98 57.44
CA VAL A 65 -45.82 37.85 56.54
C VAL A 65 -45.16 37.97 55.15
N ASP A 66 -45.97 37.85 54.09
CA ASP A 66 -45.50 37.87 52.69
C ASP A 66 -44.95 39.21 52.23
N ASP A 67 -45.35 40.32 52.85
CA ASP A 67 -44.80 41.65 52.63
C ASP A 67 -43.99 42.11 53.86
N PRO A 68 -42.67 42.33 53.74
CA PRO A 68 -41.81 42.77 54.85
C PRO A 68 -41.93 44.28 55.13
N THR A 69 -42.64 45.06 54.32
CA THR A 69 -42.55 46.52 54.36
C THR A 69 -43.28 47.15 55.55
N GLU A 70 -44.40 46.57 55.98
CA GLU A 70 -45.06 46.93 57.26
C GLU A 70 -44.12 46.67 58.44
N LEU A 71 -43.44 45.51 58.42
CA LEU A 71 -42.47 45.12 59.44
C LEU A 71 -41.22 46.01 59.45
N CYS A 72 -40.75 46.47 58.27
CA CYS A 72 -39.73 47.51 58.18
C CYS A 72 -40.19 48.81 58.84
N THR A 73 -41.42 49.27 58.56
CA THR A 73 -41.94 50.52 59.16
C THR A 73 -42.12 50.42 60.67
N LEU A 74 -42.53 49.24 61.20
CA LEU A 74 -42.53 48.98 62.64
C LEU A 74 -41.11 49.13 63.22
N PHE A 75 -40.11 48.53 62.59
CA PHE A 75 -38.72 48.57 63.09
C PHE A 75 -38.05 49.94 62.91
N GLU A 76 -38.48 50.73 61.93
CA GLU A 76 -38.08 52.13 61.74
C GLU A 76 -38.67 53.03 62.85
N ASN A 77 -39.97 52.86 63.16
CA ASN A 77 -40.69 53.60 64.21
C ASN A 77 -40.17 53.25 65.62
N GLU A 78 -40.13 51.97 65.99
CA GLU A 78 -39.70 51.50 67.32
C GLU A 78 -38.17 51.54 67.52
N HIS A 79 -37.42 52.06 66.53
CA HIS A 79 -35.95 52.12 66.53
C HIS A 79 -35.28 50.76 66.86
N ALA A 80 -35.85 49.68 66.31
CA ALA A 80 -35.57 48.31 66.74
C ALA A 80 -34.08 47.93 66.58
N ALA A 81 -33.54 47.24 67.59
CA ALA A 81 -32.14 46.84 67.65
C ALA A 81 -31.72 45.92 66.48
N LYS A 82 -30.43 46.00 66.10
CA LYS A 82 -29.79 45.23 65.01
C LYS A 82 -30.13 43.73 65.03
N THR A 83 -30.26 43.15 66.22
CA THR A 83 -30.60 41.74 66.44
C THR A 83 -31.91 41.36 65.78
N TYR A 84 -32.96 42.19 65.89
CA TYR A 84 -34.26 41.91 65.28
C TYR A 84 -34.19 41.99 63.75
N TRP A 85 -33.63 43.09 63.20
CA TRP A 85 -33.37 43.24 61.75
C TRP A 85 -32.60 42.07 61.15
N MET A 86 -31.52 41.60 61.82
CA MET A 86 -30.73 40.48 61.34
C MET A 86 -31.44 39.14 61.48
N THR A 87 -32.08 38.86 62.61
CA THR A 87 -32.76 37.56 62.84
C THR A 87 -33.94 37.38 61.87
N VAL A 88 -34.75 38.43 61.64
CA VAL A 88 -35.85 38.42 60.66
C VAL A 88 -35.33 38.28 59.24
N ALA A 89 -34.30 39.04 58.84
CA ALA A 89 -33.71 38.88 57.50
C ALA A 89 -33.12 37.48 57.27
N LEU A 90 -32.53 36.85 58.31
CA LEU A 90 -32.05 35.48 58.23
C LEU A 90 -33.20 34.46 58.27
N ALA A 91 -34.34 34.75 58.89
CA ALA A 91 -35.55 33.91 58.86
C ALA A 91 -36.21 33.93 57.47
N TYR A 92 -36.36 35.11 56.85
CA TYR A 92 -36.74 35.21 55.44
C TYR A 92 -35.76 34.44 54.53
N ALA A 93 -34.46 34.48 54.80
CA ALA A 93 -33.48 33.68 54.06
C ALA A 93 -33.60 32.16 54.29
N LYS A 94 -33.93 31.72 55.51
CA LYS A 94 -34.25 30.32 55.85
C LYS A 94 -35.49 29.82 55.08
N GLN A 95 -36.47 30.68 54.85
CA GLN A 95 -37.64 30.41 53.98
C GLN A 95 -37.37 30.59 52.48
N ASN A 96 -36.13 30.87 52.06
CA ASN A 96 -35.74 31.19 50.67
C ASN A 96 -36.42 32.47 50.09
N LYS A 97 -37.04 33.31 50.93
CA LYS A 97 -37.60 34.65 50.63
C LYS A 97 -36.47 35.70 50.56
N ILE A 98 -35.41 35.44 49.77
CA ILE A 98 -34.14 36.20 49.79
C ILE A 98 -34.29 37.69 49.40
N ASP A 99 -35.16 38.03 48.45
CA ASP A 99 -35.33 39.43 48.03
C ASP A 99 -35.96 40.29 49.14
N HIS A 100 -36.84 39.71 49.98
CA HIS A 100 -37.39 40.37 51.17
C HIS A 100 -36.32 40.55 52.27
N ALA A 101 -35.45 39.55 52.46
CA ALA A 101 -34.28 39.67 53.35
C ALA A 101 -33.32 40.79 52.90
N ILE A 102 -33.15 40.98 51.58
CA ILE A 102 -32.38 42.09 51.01
C ILE A 102 -33.04 43.44 51.32
N GLU A 103 -34.36 43.56 51.15
CA GLU A 103 -35.07 44.82 51.45
C GLU A 103 -34.99 45.19 52.94
N MET A 104 -35.24 44.25 53.86
CA MET A 104 -35.05 44.44 55.31
C MET A 104 -33.64 44.98 55.62
N LEU A 105 -32.59 44.38 55.02
CA LEU A 105 -31.20 44.80 55.25
C LEU A 105 -30.86 46.15 54.60
N ILE A 106 -31.50 46.51 53.48
CA ILE A 106 -31.35 47.83 52.85
C ILE A 106 -31.97 48.91 53.74
N ARG A 107 -33.19 48.71 54.26
CA ARG A 107 -33.88 49.71 55.11
C ARG A 107 -33.28 49.82 56.52
N GLY A 108 -32.88 48.71 57.13
CA GLY A 108 -32.22 48.70 58.43
C GLY A 108 -30.75 49.16 58.45
N THR A 109 -30.11 49.34 57.28
CA THR A 109 -28.71 49.83 57.22
C THR A 109 -28.60 51.34 57.47
N PRO A 110 -29.46 52.21 56.92
CA PRO A 110 -29.53 53.63 57.28
C PRO A 110 -29.90 53.92 58.74
N THR A 111 -30.91 53.25 59.31
CA THR A 111 -31.46 53.55 60.65
C THR A 111 -30.42 53.45 61.77
N ILE A 112 -29.53 52.47 61.70
CA ILE A 112 -28.42 52.29 62.66
C ILE A 112 -27.37 53.39 62.45
N THR A 113 -27.51 54.45 63.24
CA THR A 113 -26.74 55.70 63.16
C THR A 113 -25.82 55.97 64.35
N ASP A 114 -25.82 55.13 65.40
CA ASP A 114 -24.98 55.32 66.60
C ASP A 114 -23.49 55.47 66.22
N PRO A 115 -22.89 56.66 66.46
CA PRO A 115 -21.49 56.92 66.11
C PRO A 115 -20.48 56.01 66.82
N ASN A 116 -20.86 55.40 67.95
CA ASN A 116 -19.94 54.66 68.80
C ASN A 116 -19.66 53.22 68.34
N ASN A 117 -20.52 52.61 67.52
CA ASN A 117 -20.35 51.20 67.11
C ASN A 117 -20.45 50.92 65.60
N PRO A 118 -19.46 51.36 64.79
CA PRO A 118 -19.42 51.08 63.34
C PRO A 118 -19.34 49.58 62.99
N ARG A 119 -19.05 48.69 63.95
CA ARG A 119 -19.00 47.23 63.73
C ARG A 119 -20.37 46.66 63.37
N ASP A 120 -21.44 47.23 63.92
CA ASP A 120 -22.79 46.75 63.70
C ASP A 120 -23.27 47.02 62.27
N LYS A 121 -23.03 48.24 61.79
CA LYS A 121 -23.25 48.63 60.39
C LYS A 121 -22.45 47.75 59.42
N VAL A 122 -21.19 47.43 59.75
CA VAL A 122 -20.36 46.48 58.98
C VAL A 122 -20.99 45.08 58.91
N THR A 123 -21.53 44.56 60.01
CA THR A 123 -22.15 43.22 59.99
C THR A 123 -23.38 43.15 59.10
N MET A 124 -24.25 44.17 59.09
CA MET A 124 -25.43 44.20 58.21
C MET A 124 -25.05 44.41 56.73
N ILE A 125 -24.13 45.33 56.41
CA ILE A 125 -23.67 45.53 55.03
C ILE A 125 -22.96 44.27 54.50
N CYS A 126 -22.23 43.55 55.36
CA CYS A 126 -21.64 42.27 54.98
C CYS A 126 -22.70 41.18 54.77
N CYS A 127 -23.75 41.11 55.60
CA CYS A 127 -24.90 40.23 55.39
C CYS A 127 -25.60 40.52 54.04
N LEU A 128 -25.85 41.80 53.75
CA LEU A 128 -26.42 42.26 52.48
C LEU A 128 -25.55 41.86 51.27
N CYS A 129 -24.22 42.02 51.37
CA CYS A 129 -23.27 41.51 50.37
C CYS A 129 -23.39 39.99 50.16
N TRP A 130 -23.61 39.21 51.23
CA TRP A 130 -23.82 37.76 51.14
C TRP A 130 -25.17 37.39 50.52
N MET A 131 -26.23 38.16 50.76
CA MET A 131 -27.52 37.97 50.09
C MET A 131 -27.46 38.33 48.60
N TYR A 132 -26.77 39.40 48.21
CA TYR A 132 -26.49 39.69 46.79
C TYR A 132 -25.66 38.58 46.12
N LEU A 133 -24.68 38.02 46.83
CA LEU A 133 -23.94 36.84 46.37
C LEU A 133 -24.83 35.59 46.24
N TRP A 134 -25.88 35.45 47.04
CA TRP A 134 -26.88 34.38 46.89
C TRP A 134 -27.71 34.62 45.61
N LYS A 135 -28.40 35.77 45.49
CA LYS A 135 -29.19 36.12 44.30
C LYS A 135 -28.39 36.04 43.00
N SER A 136 -27.12 36.45 43.03
CA SER A 136 -26.20 36.34 41.87
C SER A 136 -26.07 34.92 41.32
N ARG A 137 -26.14 33.88 42.17
CA ARG A 137 -26.07 32.48 41.72
C ARG A 137 -27.35 32.02 41.03
N GLU A 138 -28.51 32.49 41.52
CA GLU A 138 -29.85 32.16 41.02
C GLU A 138 -30.28 32.99 39.80
N ALA A 139 -29.79 34.22 39.68
CA ALA A 139 -30.12 35.15 38.62
C ALA A 139 -29.73 34.62 37.23
N PRO A 140 -30.37 35.06 36.13
CA PRO A 140 -29.95 34.67 34.79
C PRO A 140 -28.72 35.48 34.34
N ARG A 141 -27.87 34.87 33.52
CA ARG A 141 -26.70 35.51 32.89
C ARG A 141 -27.11 36.47 31.76
N VAL A 142 -28.19 36.14 31.06
CA VAL A 142 -28.77 36.92 29.95
C VAL A 142 -30.26 37.11 30.25
N ALA A 143 -30.82 38.28 29.92
CA ALA A 143 -32.24 38.55 30.09
C ALA A 143 -33.11 37.51 29.34
N PRO A 144 -34.30 37.15 29.85
CA PRO A 144 -35.31 36.45 29.06
C PRO A 144 -35.68 37.27 27.82
N GLU A 145 -35.96 36.59 26.70
CA GLU A 145 -36.42 37.24 25.47
C GLU A 145 -37.72 38.01 25.75
N GLY A 146 -37.71 39.33 25.48
CA GLY A 146 -38.81 40.24 25.76
C GLY A 146 -38.60 41.19 26.96
N VAL A 147 -37.58 41.00 27.80
CA VAL A 147 -37.24 41.94 28.89
C VAL A 147 -36.21 42.97 28.42
N ALA A 148 -36.44 44.26 28.69
CA ALA A 148 -35.50 45.31 28.35
C ALA A 148 -34.18 45.16 29.15
N PRO A 149 -33.00 45.39 28.53
CA PRO A 149 -31.72 45.13 29.18
C PRO A 149 -31.40 46.02 30.39
N GLY A 150 -32.13 47.14 30.58
CA GLY A 150 -32.03 47.99 31.77
C GLY A 150 -32.74 47.42 33.01
N ASP A 151 -33.85 46.70 32.82
CA ASP A 151 -34.67 46.14 33.91
C ASP A 151 -34.25 44.71 34.30
N ALA A 152 -33.36 44.11 33.51
CA ALA A 152 -32.92 42.74 33.70
C ALA A 152 -31.95 42.59 34.89
N LYS A 153 -32.46 42.06 36.02
CA LYS A 153 -31.69 41.69 37.22
C LYS A 153 -30.74 40.49 36.95
N THR A 154 -29.68 40.74 36.17
CA THR A 154 -28.70 39.72 35.75
C THR A 154 -27.68 39.35 36.83
N LYS A 155 -26.91 38.27 36.60
CA LYS A 155 -25.80 37.88 37.48
C LYS A 155 -24.80 39.00 37.74
N GLU A 156 -24.41 39.77 36.71
CA GLU A 156 -23.42 40.85 36.87
C GLU A 156 -24.01 42.06 37.62
N TYR A 157 -25.29 42.38 37.46
CA TYR A 157 -25.98 43.39 38.26
C TYR A 157 -25.88 43.09 39.76
N TYR A 158 -26.19 41.86 40.17
CA TYR A 158 -26.04 41.44 41.57
C TYR A 158 -24.56 41.37 42.01
N LEU A 159 -23.61 41.04 41.13
CA LEU A 159 -22.18 41.09 41.46
C LEU A 159 -21.66 42.53 41.59
N GLN A 160 -22.20 43.48 40.85
CA GLN A 160 -21.88 44.91 40.98
C GLN A 160 -22.39 45.45 42.32
N LEU A 161 -23.64 45.13 42.70
CA LEU A 161 -24.19 45.45 44.02
C LEU A 161 -23.43 44.77 45.17
N ALA A 162 -23.06 43.50 45.03
CA ALA A 162 -22.18 42.83 45.98
C ALA A 162 -20.81 43.53 46.08
N THR A 163 -20.27 44.03 44.96
CA THR A 163 -18.99 44.77 44.95
C THR A 163 -19.09 46.13 45.65
N THR A 164 -20.19 46.88 45.48
CA THR A 164 -20.38 48.17 46.19
C THR A 164 -20.54 47.96 47.69
N SER A 165 -21.45 47.07 48.12
CA SER A 165 -21.60 46.74 49.55
C SER A 165 -20.32 46.19 50.18
N LEU A 166 -19.54 45.37 49.46
CA LEU A 166 -18.23 44.90 49.92
C LEU A 166 -17.22 46.04 50.11
N ASN A 167 -17.22 47.03 49.21
CA ASN A 167 -16.36 48.19 49.32
C ASN A 167 -16.79 49.11 50.47
N ASP A 168 -18.08 49.28 50.73
CA ASP A 168 -18.60 50.10 51.82
C ASP A 168 -18.38 49.45 53.20
N ALA A 169 -18.58 48.14 53.32
CA ALA A 169 -18.15 47.39 54.51
C ALA A 169 -16.61 47.48 54.69
N GLY A 170 -15.85 47.43 53.59
CA GLY A 170 -14.39 47.55 53.59
C GLY A 170 -13.87 48.94 53.98
N ARG A 171 -14.60 50.01 53.66
CA ARG A 171 -14.31 51.39 54.10
C ARG A 171 -14.46 51.55 55.62
N LEU A 172 -15.44 50.87 56.22
CA LEU A 172 -15.75 50.95 57.64
C LEU A 172 -14.84 50.04 58.51
N ASN A 173 -14.52 48.82 58.05
CA ASN A 173 -13.56 47.94 58.74
C ASN A 173 -12.86 46.98 57.76
N PRO A 174 -11.65 47.32 57.27
CA PRO A 174 -10.88 46.46 56.36
C PRO A 174 -10.54 45.07 56.89
N SER A 175 -10.53 44.88 58.22
CA SER A 175 -10.00 43.70 58.89
C SER A 175 -11.07 42.67 59.32
N PHE A 176 -12.34 42.89 58.97
CA PHE A 176 -13.43 42.00 59.36
C PHE A 176 -13.35 40.65 58.59
N PRO A 177 -13.25 39.47 59.25
CA PRO A 177 -12.92 38.22 58.56
C PRO A 177 -13.87 37.82 57.40
N PRO A 178 -15.21 38.01 57.50
CA PRO A 178 -16.12 37.74 56.39
C PRO A 178 -15.91 38.59 55.13
N ILE A 179 -15.29 39.78 55.22
CA ILE A 179 -15.01 40.63 54.05
C ILE A 179 -13.93 40.00 53.17
N PHE A 180 -12.89 39.40 53.75
CA PHE A 180 -11.86 38.68 52.98
C PHE A 180 -12.45 37.49 52.22
N LEU A 181 -13.36 36.74 52.87
CA LEU A 181 -14.04 35.60 52.26
C LEU A 181 -15.01 36.04 51.15
N ALA A 182 -15.82 37.08 51.40
CA ALA A 182 -16.70 37.68 50.40
C ALA A 182 -15.92 38.22 49.19
N ARG A 183 -14.78 38.90 49.42
CA ARG A 183 -13.87 39.38 48.36
C ARG A 183 -13.30 38.25 47.51
N GLY A 184 -12.88 37.15 48.14
CA GLY A 184 -12.47 35.94 47.44
C GLY A 184 -13.59 35.37 46.54
N VAL A 185 -14.81 35.28 47.08
CA VAL A 185 -15.98 34.72 46.36
C VAL A 185 -16.49 35.62 45.23
N VAL A 186 -16.60 36.95 45.42
CA VAL A 186 -16.95 37.90 44.35
C VAL A 186 -15.97 37.74 43.17
N ARG A 187 -14.68 37.63 43.46
CA ARG A 187 -13.63 37.43 42.45
C ARG A 187 -13.73 36.08 41.74
N LEU A 188 -14.05 34.99 42.46
CA LEU A 188 -14.30 33.68 41.82
C LEU A 188 -15.49 33.72 40.85
N LEU A 189 -16.59 34.38 41.22
CA LEU A 189 -17.78 34.46 40.37
C LEU A 189 -17.54 35.32 39.13
N LYS A 190 -16.91 36.50 39.28
CA LYS A 190 -16.50 37.34 38.15
C LYS A 190 -15.53 36.60 37.21
N ALA A 191 -14.50 35.94 37.75
CA ALA A 191 -13.56 35.12 36.97
C ALA A 191 -14.24 33.92 36.27
N SER A 192 -15.42 33.47 36.71
CA SER A 192 -16.21 32.45 36.00
C SER A 192 -16.96 33.04 34.80
N LEU A 193 -17.61 34.19 34.99
CA LEU A 193 -18.39 34.87 33.94
C LEU A 193 -17.54 35.46 32.81
N GLN A 194 -16.26 35.78 33.07
CA GLN A 194 -15.31 36.22 32.04
C GLN A 194 -15.31 35.28 30.83
N ALA A 195 -15.42 35.86 29.63
CA ALA A 195 -15.38 35.11 28.38
C ALA A 195 -14.01 34.41 28.19
N PRO A 196 -13.96 33.27 27.47
CA PRO A 196 -12.67 32.66 27.11
C PRO A 196 -11.89 33.60 26.19
N SER A 197 -10.57 33.57 26.30
CA SER A 197 -9.72 34.42 25.46
C SER A 197 -9.68 33.91 24.03
N LYS A 198 -9.96 34.79 23.06
CA LYS A 198 -9.87 34.51 21.61
C LYS A 198 -8.43 34.29 21.11
N THR A 199 -7.44 34.65 21.93
CA THR A 199 -6.01 34.37 21.68
C THR A 199 -5.38 33.81 22.96
N ALA A 200 -4.30 33.04 22.84
CA ALA A 200 -3.66 32.40 24.01
C ALA A 200 -3.05 33.40 25.04
N LYS A 201 -2.98 34.70 24.74
CA LYS A 201 -2.30 35.72 25.58
C LYS A 201 -3.14 36.92 26.01
N GLY A 202 -4.29 37.20 25.37
CA GLY A 202 -5.09 38.41 25.62
C GLY A 202 -5.85 38.39 26.96
N ASN A 203 -7.10 37.94 26.93
CA ASN A 203 -8.03 38.04 28.08
C ASN A 203 -7.80 36.96 29.15
N GLY A 204 -6.94 35.97 28.86
CA GLY A 204 -6.55 34.93 29.82
C GLY A 204 -5.82 35.50 31.05
N ALA A 205 -5.08 36.60 30.87
CA ALA A 205 -4.37 37.30 31.94
C ALA A 205 -5.33 37.81 33.02
N GLN A 206 -6.33 38.63 32.64
CA GLN A 206 -7.29 39.21 33.59
C GLN A 206 -8.01 38.13 34.43
N LYS A 207 -8.44 37.02 33.80
CA LYS A 207 -9.04 35.89 34.52
C LYS A 207 -8.06 35.22 35.48
N GLN A 208 -6.79 35.03 35.09
CA GLN A 208 -5.78 34.49 36.00
C GLN A 208 -5.48 35.46 37.15
N ASP A 209 -5.47 36.76 36.90
CA ASP A 209 -5.19 37.78 37.90
C ASP A 209 -6.33 37.91 38.92
N ASP A 210 -7.60 37.93 38.48
CA ASP A 210 -8.77 37.82 39.37
C ASP A 210 -8.69 36.56 40.26
N LEU A 211 -8.18 35.44 39.73
CA LEU A 211 -7.99 34.20 40.49
C LEU A 211 -6.80 34.29 41.48
N LYS A 212 -5.68 34.93 41.12
CA LYS A 212 -4.55 35.18 42.05
C LYS A 212 -5.01 36.06 43.21
N ASP A 213 -5.73 37.13 42.89
CA ASP A 213 -6.22 38.11 43.86
C ASP A 213 -7.42 37.58 44.67
N SER A 214 -8.09 36.52 44.19
CA SER A 214 -9.01 35.67 44.96
C SER A 214 -8.26 34.77 45.96
N ILE A 215 -7.22 34.04 45.53
CA ILE A 215 -6.36 33.21 46.42
C ILE A 215 -5.82 34.06 47.56
N LYS A 216 -5.23 35.21 47.25
CA LYS A 216 -4.69 36.15 48.25
C LYS A 216 -5.75 36.57 49.28
N SER A 217 -6.99 36.82 48.84
CA SER A 217 -8.11 37.16 49.73
C SER A 217 -8.48 35.99 50.66
N PHE A 218 -8.43 34.74 50.18
CA PHE A 218 -8.64 33.56 51.02
C PHE A 218 -7.46 33.28 51.96
N GLU A 219 -6.22 33.55 51.55
CA GLU A 219 -5.03 33.45 52.41
C GLU A 219 -5.03 34.51 53.52
N ASP A 220 -5.49 35.74 53.23
CA ASP A 220 -5.73 36.77 54.25
C ASP A 220 -6.79 36.30 55.27
N ALA A 221 -7.90 35.71 54.80
CA ALA A 221 -8.93 35.13 55.68
C ALA A 221 -8.40 33.96 56.55
N LEU A 222 -7.53 33.11 55.99
CA LEU A 222 -6.88 32.03 56.73
C LEU A 222 -5.87 32.56 57.75
N ARG A 223 -5.10 33.60 57.41
CA ARG A 223 -4.15 34.24 58.33
C ARG A 223 -4.87 34.86 59.53
N VAL A 224 -5.96 35.58 59.31
CA VAL A 224 -6.77 36.19 60.39
C VAL A 224 -7.47 35.13 61.27
N SER A 225 -7.86 33.99 60.69
CA SER A 225 -8.52 32.88 61.42
C SER A 225 -7.57 31.82 61.98
N GLN A 226 -6.25 32.02 61.92
CA GLN A 226 -5.23 31.02 62.31
C GLN A 226 -5.44 29.65 61.63
N GLY A 227 -5.87 29.64 60.37
CA GLY A 227 -6.15 28.42 59.59
C GLY A 227 -7.44 27.67 59.97
N LYS A 228 -8.26 28.20 60.88
CA LYS A 228 -9.49 27.54 61.38
C LYS A 228 -10.71 27.72 60.48
N ASN A 229 -10.70 28.69 59.56
CA ASN A 229 -11.82 28.92 58.64
C ASN A 229 -11.79 27.97 57.45
N MET A 230 -12.53 26.85 57.55
CA MET A 230 -12.59 25.83 56.50
C MET A 230 -13.17 26.35 55.17
N LEU A 231 -14.14 27.28 55.21
CA LEU A 231 -14.73 27.86 54.00
C LEU A 231 -13.72 28.70 53.21
N ALA A 232 -12.79 29.38 53.89
CA ALA A 232 -11.69 30.07 53.22
C ALA A 232 -10.71 29.08 52.56
N LEU A 233 -10.44 27.94 53.19
CA LEU A 233 -9.60 26.88 52.62
C LEU A 233 -10.27 26.21 51.41
N MET A 234 -11.58 25.96 51.45
CA MET A 234 -12.36 25.50 50.30
C MET A 234 -12.39 26.53 49.16
N GLY A 235 -12.46 27.83 49.49
CA GLY A 235 -12.33 28.93 48.52
C GLY A 235 -10.97 28.92 47.82
N LYS A 236 -9.88 28.74 48.58
CA LYS A 236 -8.53 28.58 48.05
C LYS A 236 -8.40 27.34 47.15
N ALA A 237 -8.92 26.20 47.58
CA ALA A 237 -8.95 24.96 46.80
C ALA A 237 -9.71 25.15 45.47
N ARG A 238 -10.87 25.81 45.52
CA ARG A 238 -11.67 26.13 44.33
C ARG A 238 -10.95 27.08 43.38
N ALA A 239 -10.17 28.02 43.90
CA ALA A 239 -9.35 28.93 43.10
C ALA A 239 -8.18 28.20 42.40
N PHE A 240 -7.46 27.32 43.12
CA PHE A 240 -6.44 26.46 42.52
C PHE A 240 -7.02 25.54 41.43
N PHE A 241 -8.22 24.99 41.61
CA PHE A 241 -8.92 24.22 40.59
C PHE A 241 -9.19 25.06 39.32
N SER A 242 -9.58 26.33 39.46
CA SER A 242 -9.72 27.27 38.32
C SER A 242 -8.38 27.63 37.66
N MET A 243 -7.24 27.43 38.32
CA MET A 243 -5.89 27.62 37.76
C MET A 243 -5.29 26.34 37.16
N HIS A 244 -6.07 25.26 37.05
CA HIS A 244 -5.59 23.91 36.65
C HIS A 244 -4.53 23.30 37.60
N LYS A 245 -4.36 23.86 38.82
CA LYS A 245 -3.48 23.35 39.88
C LYS A 245 -4.18 22.23 40.67
N TYR A 246 -4.53 21.14 39.98
CA TYR A 246 -5.40 20.10 40.53
C TYR A 246 -4.82 19.37 41.75
N ALA A 247 -3.50 19.18 41.83
CA ALA A 247 -2.86 18.56 42.98
C ALA A 247 -2.91 19.45 44.24
N GLU A 248 -2.63 20.75 44.10
CA GLU A 248 -2.75 21.73 45.20
C GLU A 248 -4.21 21.90 45.66
N ALA A 249 -5.16 21.85 44.72
CA ALA A 249 -6.58 21.86 45.03
C ALA A 249 -7.02 20.59 45.78
N LEU A 250 -6.58 19.41 45.34
CA LEU A 250 -6.88 18.12 45.98
C LEU A 250 -6.37 18.09 47.43
N ALA A 251 -5.10 18.47 47.64
CA ALA A 251 -4.50 18.54 48.98
C ALA A 251 -5.26 19.52 49.88
N ALA A 252 -5.68 20.68 49.37
CA ALA A 252 -6.46 21.65 50.13
C ALA A 252 -7.88 21.15 50.49
N TYR A 253 -8.56 20.41 49.60
CA TYR A 253 -9.84 19.77 49.94
C TYR A 253 -9.69 18.61 50.93
N GLN A 254 -8.59 17.84 50.84
CA GLN A 254 -8.27 16.77 51.81
C GLN A 254 -7.94 17.34 53.19
N ASP A 255 -7.22 18.47 53.27
CA ASP A 255 -6.92 19.18 54.51
C ASP A 255 -8.20 19.71 55.21
N VAL A 256 -9.19 20.19 54.45
CA VAL A 256 -10.53 20.50 54.99
C VAL A 256 -11.18 19.26 55.60
N LEU A 257 -11.19 18.14 54.86
CA LEU A 257 -11.84 16.90 55.29
C LEU A 257 -11.15 16.26 56.51
N GLN A 258 -9.83 16.42 56.65
CA GLN A 258 -9.08 15.98 57.83
C GLN A 258 -9.36 16.86 59.06
N LYS A 259 -9.58 18.17 58.87
CA LYS A 259 -9.79 19.13 59.96
C LYS A 259 -11.23 19.19 60.46
N MET A 260 -12.22 19.07 59.57
CA MET A 260 -13.63 18.88 59.94
C MET A 260 -14.31 17.87 59.00
N PRO A 261 -14.34 16.58 59.37
CA PRO A 261 -15.04 15.55 58.60
C PRO A 261 -16.54 15.83 58.41
N ASP A 262 -17.16 16.51 59.37
CA ASP A 262 -18.61 16.75 59.44
C ASP A 262 -19.09 17.97 58.63
N LEU A 263 -18.17 18.66 57.92
CA LEU A 263 -18.55 19.73 57.00
C LEU A 263 -19.22 19.17 55.75
N VAL A 264 -20.55 19.30 55.68
CA VAL A 264 -21.40 18.78 54.57
C VAL A 264 -22.07 19.87 53.74
N ASP A 265 -22.16 21.10 54.25
CA ASP A 265 -22.78 22.25 53.56
C ASP A 265 -21.78 23.43 53.49
N PRO A 266 -20.91 23.49 52.46
CA PRO A 266 -20.78 22.57 51.33
C PRO A 266 -19.77 21.42 51.57
N ASP A 267 -20.06 20.24 51.03
CA ASP A 267 -19.21 19.04 51.16
C ASP A 267 -17.90 19.16 50.35
N PRO A 268 -16.70 19.08 50.98
CA PRO A 268 -15.41 19.09 50.29
C PRO A 268 -15.18 17.84 49.42
N ARG A 269 -15.86 16.70 49.67
CA ARG A 269 -15.72 15.45 48.91
C ARG A 269 -16.11 15.62 47.44
N ILE A 270 -17.07 16.51 47.15
CA ILE A 270 -17.43 16.93 45.79
C ILE A 270 -16.19 17.51 45.08
N GLY A 271 -15.44 18.38 45.77
CA GLY A 271 -14.20 18.98 45.28
C GLY A 271 -13.07 17.97 45.08
N ILE A 272 -12.93 17.02 46.02
CA ILE A 272 -11.99 15.89 45.91
C ILE A 272 -12.27 15.08 44.64
N GLY A 273 -13.52 14.65 44.42
CA GLY A 273 -13.90 13.88 43.24
C GLY A 273 -13.71 14.66 41.93
N CYS A 274 -14.00 15.96 41.93
CA CYS A 274 -13.69 16.83 40.78
C CYS A 274 -12.18 16.90 40.49
N CYS A 275 -11.32 16.92 41.51
CA CYS A 275 -9.86 16.90 41.31
C CYS A 275 -9.39 15.54 40.79
N PHE A 276 -9.86 14.43 41.37
CA PHE A 276 -9.55 13.09 40.88
C PHE A 276 -9.97 12.89 39.42
N TRP A 277 -11.14 13.38 39.02
CA TRP A 277 -11.60 13.34 37.62
C TRP A 277 -10.62 14.04 36.66
N GLN A 278 -10.16 15.25 36.99
CA GLN A 278 -9.22 16.01 36.14
C GLN A 278 -7.81 15.40 36.14
N LEU A 279 -7.45 14.65 37.18
CA LEU A 279 -6.21 13.87 37.26
C LEU A 279 -6.32 12.47 36.62
N GLY A 280 -7.47 12.10 36.05
CA GLY A 280 -7.71 10.81 35.38
C GLY A 280 -8.20 9.67 36.30
N PHE A 281 -8.21 9.87 37.62
CA PHE A 281 -8.63 8.90 38.64
C PHE A 281 -10.17 8.83 38.74
N LYS A 282 -10.83 8.43 37.65
CA LYS A 282 -12.31 8.42 37.55
C LYS A 282 -12.99 7.47 38.55
N GLN A 283 -12.33 6.38 38.96
CA GLN A 283 -12.87 5.46 39.97
C GLN A 283 -12.87 6.09 41.37
N ASP A 284 -11.80 6.79 41.75
CA ASP A 284 -11.73 7.49 43.04
C ASP A 284 -12.67 8.70 43.08
N ALA A 285 -12.90 9.34 41.93
CA ALA A 285 -13.95 10.35 41.77
C ALA A 285 -15.36 9.79 42.01
N LYS A 286 -15.67 8.61 41.44
CA LYS A 286 -16.91 7.87 41.70
C LYS A 286 -17.09 7.57 43.19
N LEU A 287 -16.06 7.02 43.85
CA LEU A 287 -16.11 6.70 45.29
C LEU A 287 -16.33 7.95 46.15
N ALA A 288 -15.68 9.08 45.82
CA ALA A 288 -15.90 10.34 46.51
C ALA A 288 -17.36 10.83 46.39
N TRP A 289 -17.97 10.72 45.21
CA TRP A 289 -19.36 11.16 44.96
C TRP A 289 -20.42 10.17 45.48
N GLU A 290 -20.16 8.87 45.46
CA GLU A 290 -21.00 7.88 46.14
C GLU A 290 -20.97 8.12 47.66
N ARG A 291 -19.81 8.44 48.24
CA ARG A 291 -19.72 8.83 49.66
C ARG A 291 -20.42 10.16 49.98
N CYS A 292 -20.52 11.10 49.04
CA CYS A 292 -21.37 12.29 49.20
C CYS A 292 -22.84 11.86 49.34
N LEU A 293 -23.32 10.94 48.49
CA LEU A 293 -24.72 10.49 48.45
C LEU A 293 -25.10 9.55 49.60
N GLU A 294 -24.13 8.89 50.24
CA GLU A 294 -24.33 8.17 51.51
C GLU A 294 -24.57 9.12 52.70
N ILE A 295 -24.09 10.37 52.62
CA ILE A 295 -24.19 11.39 53.68
C ILE A 295 -25.38 12.32 53.42
N ASP A 296 -25.53 12.78 52.18
CA ASP A 296 -26.65 13.60 51.69
C ASP A 296 -27.23 12.98 50.39
N PRO A 297 -28.27 12.14 50.50
CA PRO A 297 -28.97 11.58 49.34
C PRO A 297 -29.64 12.64 48.44
N GLU A 298 -29.94 13.83 48.99
CA GLU A 298 -30.57 14.95 48.28
C GLU A 298 -29.54 15.88 47.62
N SER A 299 -28.24 15.52 47.65
CA SER A 299 -27.16 16.27 47.01
C SER A 299 -27.32 16.32 45.49
N LYS A 300 -27.97 17.39 45.00
CA LYS A 300 -28.24 17.62 43.57
C LYS A 300 -26.99 17.67 42.69
N VAL A 301 -25.84 18.01 43.27
CA VAL A 301 -24.53 18.09 42.58
C VAL A 301 -23.86 16.72 42.51
N ALA A 302 -23.77 15.98 43.62
CA ALA A 302 -23.15 14.65 43.63
C ALA A 302 -23.89 13.66 42.72
N ASN A 303 -25.24 13.73 42.69
CA ASN A 303 -26.05 12.99 41.73
C ASN A 303 -25.61 13.25 40.27
N ILE A 304 -25.38 14.51 39.86
CA ILE A 304 -24.98 14.81 38.48
C ILE A 304 -23.58 14.34 38.16
N LEU A 305 -22.63 14.54 39.06
CA LEU A 305 -21.25 14.12 38.81
C LEU A 305 -21.15 12.60 38.70
N LEU A 306 -21.90 11.85 39.52
CA LEU A 306 -22.01 10.40 39.39
C LEU A 306 -22.77 9.98 38.12
N GLY A 307 -23.79 10.72 37.70
CA GLY A 307 -24.45 10.54 36.40
C GLY A 307 -23.49 10.73 35.21
N LEU A 308 -22.63 11.75 35.27
CA LEU A 308 -21.57 12.00 34.28
C LEU A 308 -20.49 10.91 34.30
N TYR A 309 -20.14 10.36 35.47
CA TYR A 309 -19.29 9.17 35.57
C TYR A 309 -19.91 7.98 34.83
N TYR A 310 -21.18 7.65 35.06
CA TYR A 310 -21.81 6.52 34.38
C TYR A 310 -22.02 6.75 32.88
N LEU A 311 -22.17 8.01 32.44
CA LEU A 311 -22.19 8.39 31.02
C LEU A 311 -20.82 8.20 30.36
N ASP A 312 -19.74 8.69 30.99
CA ASP A 312 -18.36 8.49 30.52
C ASP A 312 -17.99 7.00 30.48
N ALA A 313 -18.34 6.24 31.53
CA ALA A 313 -18.17 4.79 31.56
C ALA A 313 -18.92 4.10 30.40
N SER A 314 -20.15 4.53 30.08
CA SER A 314 -20.87 3.99 28.92
C SER A 314 -20.18 4.30 27.58
N ALA A 315 -19.48 5.43 27.45
CA ALA A 315 -18.76 5.78 26.22
C ALA A 315 -17.53 4.90 25.94
N HIS A 316 -17.03 4.13 26.93
CA HIS A 316 -15.94 3.17 26.76
C HIS A 316 -16.44 1.75 26.41
N VAL A 317 -17.77 1.55 26.33
CA VAL A 317 -18.41 0.24 26.11
C VAL A 317 -19.09 0.22 24.74
N PRO A 318 -18.96 -0.86 23.93
CA PRO A 318 -19.61 -0.95 22.62
C PRO A 318 -21.12 -0.76 22.68
N VAL A 319 -21.65 0.08 21.77
CA VAL A 319 -23.05 0.55 21.74
C VAL A 319 -24.07 -0.60 21.66
N ASN A 320 -23.71 -1.70 21.00
CA ASN A 320 -24.57 -2.87 20.79
C ASN A 320 -24.68 -3.79 22.02
N SER A 321 -24.00 -3.48 23.14
CA SER A 321 -24.01 -4.31 24.34
C SER A 321 -25.15 -3.98 25.31
N GLU A 322 -25.63 -4.99 26.04
CA GLU A 322 -26.58 -4.77 27.15
C GLU A 322 -25.97 -3.92 28.27
N GLU A 323 -24.64 -3.98 28.45
CA GLU A 323 -23.93 -3.18 29.44
C GLU A 323 -23.96 -1.68 29.11
N PHE A 324 -23.79 -1.30 27.83
CA PHE A 324 -23.97 0.09 27.40
C PHE A 324 -25.36 0.60 27.79
N LEU A 325 -26.41 -0.16 27.48
CA LEU A 325 -27.79 0.19 27.83
C LEU A 325 -28.00 0.24 29.36
N ARG A 326 -27.37 -0.65 30.13
CA ARG A 326 -27.41 -0.64 31.61
C ARG A 326 -26.79 0.63 32.18
N LEU A 327 -25.57 0.96 31.78
CA LEU A 327 -24.82 2.12 32.28
C LEU A 327 -25.49 3.44 31.87
N TYR A 328 -25.92 3.56 30.62
CA TYR A 328 -26.58 4.76 30.10
C TYR A 328 -27.95 5.00 30.75
N LYS A 329 -28.74 3.94 30.99
CA LYS A 329 -29.98 4.03 31.78
C LYS A 329 -29.69 4.48 33.21
N LYS A 330 -28.66 3.92 33.87
CA LYS A 330 -28.27 4.30 35.23
C LYS A 330 -27.88 5.79 35.33
N ALA A 331 -27.02 6.25 34.42
CA ALA A 331 -26.63 7.66 34.32
C ALA A 331 -27.86 8.59 34.25
N MET A 332 -28.72 8.38 33.26
CA MET A 332 -29.77 9.33 32.89
C MET A 332 -31.04 9.22 33.74
N THR A 333 -31.53 7.99 33.97
CA THR A 333 -32.81 7.79 34.67
C THR A 333 -32.65 7.60 36.18
N GLU A 334 -31.49 7.14 36.67
CA GLU A 334 -31.27 7.04 38.11
C GLU A 334 -30.77 8.38 38.67
N TYR A 335 -29.63 8.88 38.21
CA TYR A 335 -28.98 10.03 38.86
C TYR A 335 -29.34 11.39 38.25
N THR A 336 -29.30 11.55 36.93
CA THR A 336 -29.66 12.83 36.29
C THR A 336 -31.12 13.21 36.54
N GLN A 337 -32.04 12.24 36.51
CA GLN A 337 -33.45 12.48 36.82
C GLN A 337 -33.70 12.78 38.32
N LYS A 338 -32.96 12.18 39.26
CA LYS A 338 -33.03 12.55 40.69
C LYS A 338 -32.64 14.02 40.88
N SER A 339 -31.49 14.43 40.34
CA SER A 339 -31.05 15.83 40.37
C SER A 339 -32.05 16.79 39.74
N PHE A 340 -32.66 16.45 38.59
CA PHE A 340 -33.64 17.33 37.94
C PHE A 340 -34.95 17.50 38.74
N LYS A 341 -35.31 16.52 39.60
CA LYS A 341 -36.44 16.66 40.53
C LYS A 341 -36.11 17.64 41.67
N LEU A 342 -34.87 17.58 42.18
CA LEU A 342 -34.36 18.45 43.24
C LEU A 342 -34.15 19.89 42.76
N ASP A 343 -33.68 20.08 41.52
CA ASP A 343 -33.45 21.41 40.93
C ASP A 343 -33.68 21.40 39.40
N LYS A 344 -34.73 22.12 38.99
CA LYS A 344 -35.17 22.26 37.58
C LYS A 344 -34.44 23.38 36.81
N ASN A 345 -33.51 24.08 37.46
CA ASN A 345 -32.76 25.21 36.93
C ASN A 345 -31.23 24.94 36.90
N LEU A 346 -30.73 23.93 37.63
CA LEU A 346 -29.32 23.53 37.66
C LEU A 346 -28.75 23.32 36.23
N PRO A 347 -27.85 24.20 35.73
CA PRO A 347 -27.52 24.24 34.30
C PRO A 347 -26.88 22.97 33.75
N LEU A 348 -26.07 22.29 34.56
CA LEU A 348 -25.39 21.06 34.16
C LEU A 348 -26.41 19.92 33.96
N THR A 349 -27.37 19.77 34.86
CA THR A 349 -28.51 18.85 34.73
C THR A 349 -29.30 19.12 33.46
N CYS A 350 -29.65 20.38 33.22
CA CYS A 350 -30.40 20.79 32.04
C CYS A 350 -29.65 20.48 30.74
N SER A 351 -28.33 20.71 30.68
CA SER A 351 -27.51 20.37 29.51
C SER A 351 -27.41 18.84 29.28
N THR A 352 -27.08 18.05 30.31
CA THR A 352 -26.98 16.59 30.19
C THR A 352 -28.32 15.95 29.81
N PHE A 353 -29.43 16.40 30.43
CA PHE A 353 -30.76 15.86 30.16
C PHE A 353 -31.34 16.35 28.82
N SER A 354 -30.94 17.54 28.35
CA SER A 354 -31.21 18.01 26.98
C SER A 354 -30.56 17.08 25.95
N ASN A 355 -29.27 16.72 26.12
CA ASN A 355 -28.59 15.78 25.22
C ASN A 355 -29.25 14.39 25.22
N TYR A 356 -29.72 13.90 26.38
CA TYR A 356 -30.51 12.66 26.47
C TYR A 356 -31.81 12.73 25.64
N PHE A 357 -32.55 13.85 25.69
CA PHE A 357 -33.74 14.03 24.86
C PHE A 357 -33.41 14.21 23.38
N ALA A 358 -32.29 14.85 23.02
CA ALA A 358 -31.81 14.94 21.65
C ALA A 358 -31.50 13.54 21.06
N SER A 359 -30.79 12.67 21.81
CA SER A 359 -30.59 11.26 21.43
C SER A 359 -31.89 10.47 21.29
N ARG A 360 -32.96 10.86 21.99
CA ARG A 360 -34.32 10.31 21.85
C ARG A 360 -35.20 11.02 20.82
N LYS A 361 -34.66 11.97 20.04
CA LYS A 361 -35.37 12.82 19.06
C LYS A 361 -36.53 13.65 19.66
N ALA A 362 -36.55 13.86 20.98
CA ALA A 362 -37.58 14.60 21.72
C ALA A 362 -37.22 16.09 21.83
N TRP A 363 -37.12 16.76 20.67
CA TRP A 363 -36.44 18.05 20.53
C TRP A 363 -37.03 19.20 21.35
N ASP A 364 -38.35 19.28 21.55
CA ASP A 364 -38.98 20.38 22.30
C ASP A 364 -38.59 20.40 23.78
N ASN A 365 -38.30 19.22 24.35
CA ASN A 365 -37.79 19.10 25.71
C ASN A 365 -36.29 19.41 25.77
N ALA A 366 -35.54 18.99 24.74
CA ALA A 366 -34.12 19.32 24.63
C ALA A 366 -33.90 20.85 24.53
N GLU A 367 -34.70 21.54 23.72
CA GLU A 367 -34.66 22.99 23.54
C GLU A 367 -34.94 23.75 24.85
N LYS A 368 -36.07 23.48 25.51
CA LYS A 368 -36.46 24.15 26.77
C LYS A 368 -35.40 23.99 27.86
N LEU A 369 -34.73 22.83 27.90
CA LEU A 369 -33.63 22.57 28.83
C LEU A 369 -32.31 23.23 28.39
N ALA A 370 -32.02 23.29 27.09
CA ALA A 370 -30.83 23.98 26.58
C ALA A 370 -30.90 25.51 26.83
N HIS A 371 -32.05 26.15 26.58
CA HIS A 371 -32.26 27.56 26.92
C HIS A 371 -32.08 27.82 28.43
N LYS A 372 -32.65 26.98 29.30
CA LYS A 372 -32.42 27.05 30.76
C LYS A 372 -30.94 26.91 31.12
N ALA A 373 -30.22 25.98 30.50
CA ALA A 373 -28.79 25.79 30.73
C ALA A 373 -27.96 27.02 30.32
N ILE A 374 -28.28 27.65 29.18
CA ILE A 374 -27.64 28.89 28.72
C ILE A 374 -27.98 30.07 29.65
N GLN A 375 -29.24 30.19 30.07
CA GLN A 375 -29.73 31.30 30.91
C GLN A 375 -29.09 31.30 32.30
N TYR A 376 -28.98 30.16 32.98
CA TYR A 376 -28.56 30.13 34.40
C TYR A 376 -27.06 29.82 34.62
N THR A 377 -26.26 29.53 33.59
CA THR A 377 -24.86 29.09 33.76
C THR A 377 -23.84 30.19 34.03
N ASP A 378 -22.99 29.97 35.05
CA ASP A 378 -21.74 30.71 35.29
C ASP A 378 -20.56 30.19 34.47
N VAL A 379 -20.74 29.09 33.75
CA VAL A 379 -19.67 28.31 33.10
C VAL A 379 -19.86 28.32 31.59
N ASN A 380 -18.91 28.93 30.88
CA ASN A 380 -18.96 29.10 29.43
C ASN A 380 -19.03 27.76 28.66
N ALA A 381 -18.42 26.69 29.19
CA ALA A 381 -18.52 25.34 28.62
C ALA A 381 -19.98 24.83 28.55
N ILE A 382 -20.76 25.02 29.61
CA ILE A 382 -22.18 24.60 29.64
C ILE A 382 -23.02 25.46 28.68
N ALA A 383 -22.70 26.76 28.53
CA ALA A 383 -23.34 27.62 27.53
C ALA A 383 -23.02 27.15 26.10
N SER A 384 -21.77 26.77 25.84
CA SER A 384 -21.32 26.17 24.57
C SER A 384 -22.06 24.86 24.26
N ASP A 385 -22.23 23.98 25.26
CA ASP A 385 -22.96 22.72 25.11
C ASP A 385 -24.47 22.96 24.84
N GLY A 386 -25.07 23.93 25.53
CA GLY A 386 -26.46 24.34 25.29
C GLY A 386 -26.66 24.89 23.87
N TRP A 387 -25.80 25.80 23.42
CA TRP A 387 -25.84 26.33 22.05
C TRP A 387 -25.61 25.22 21.01
N TYR A 388 -24.72 24.26 21.27
CA TYR A 388 -24.48 23.10 20.39
C TYR A 388 -25.72 22.21 20.26
N LEU A 389 -26.48 22.00 21.35
CA LEU A 389 -27.71 21.21 21.32
C LEU A 389 -28.84 21.93 20.57
N LEU A 390 -28.96 23.26 20.72
CA LEU A 390 -29.87 24.07 19.89
C LEU A 390 -29.45 24.06 18.41
N ALA A 391 -28.16 24.16 18.13
CA ALA A 391 -27.63 24.08 16.76
C ALA A 391 -27.91 22.71 16.12
N ARG A 392 -27.77 21.61 16.87
CA ARG A 392 -28.17 20.26 16.42
C ARG A 392 -29.67 20.19 16.13
N LYS A 393 -30.55 20.76 16.97
CA LYS A 393 -31.99 20.84 16.65
C LYS A 393 -32.21 21.56 15.32
N ALA A 394 -31.65 22.76 15.19
CA ALA A 394 -31.83 23.60 13.99
C ALA A 394 -31.30 22.92 12.71
N HIS A 395 -30.15 22.24 12.80
CA HIS A 395 -29.60 21.43 11.71
C HIS A 395 -30.53 20.26 11.35
N TYR A 396 -31.06 19.52 12.33
CA TYR A 396 -32.06 18.46 12.10
C TYR A 396 -33.41 18.97 11.55
N SER A 397 -33.77 20.23 11.78
CA SER A 397 -34.98 20.85 11.22
C SER A 397 -34.74 21.62 9.92
N GLY A 398 -33.51 21.61 9.37
CA GLY A 398 -33.18 22.33 8.13
C GLY A 398 -33.08 23.85 8.26
N ASP A 399 -33.03 24.40 9.48
CA ASP A 399 -32.89 25.84 9.73
C ASP A 399 -31.41 26.23 9.72
N ILE A 400 -30.85 26.29 8.50
CA ILE A 400 -29.41 26.44 8.25
C ILE A 400 -28.86 27.73 8.88
N GLU A 401 -29.63 28.82 8.88
CA GLU A 401 -29.20 30.11 9.43
C GLU A 401 -29.11 30.09 10.95
N LYS A 402 -30.17 29.66 11.65
CA LYS A 402 -30.12 29.55 13.11
C LYS A 402 -29.11 28.48 13.56
N ALA A 403 -28.98 27.38 12.82
CA ALA A 403 -27.96 26.37 13.09
C ALA A 403 -26.55 26.98 13.00
N SER A 404 -26.27 27.77 11.95
CA SER A 404 -24.97 28.42 11.74
C SER A 404 -24.64 29.43 12.85
N ASP A 405 -25.60 30.23 13.28
CA ASP A 405 -25.44 31.17 14.40
C ASP A 405 -25.26 30.44 15.74
N TYR A 406 -26.08 29.43 16.03
CA TYR A 406 -25.97 28.65 17.27
C TYR A 406 -24.66 27.85 17.36
N TYR A 407 -24.16 27.25 16.27
CA TYR A 407 -22.83 26.62 16.29
C TYR A 407 -21.72 27.67 16.46
N ARG A 408 -21.82 28.85 15.81
CA ARG A 408 -20.86 29.95 16.02
C ARG A 408 -20.84 30.40 17.48
N ARG A 409 -22.00 30.63 18.09
CA ARG A 409 -22.13 30.97 19.53
C ARG A 409 -21.58 29.87 20.43
N SER A 410 -21.74 28.60 20.05
CA SER A 410 -21.14 27.46 20.76
C SER A 410 -19.61 27.49 20.70
N ASP A 411 -19.02 27.82 19.56
CA ASP A 411 -17.57 27.91 19.37
C ASP A 411 -16.97 29.14 20.07
N ASP A 412 -17.53 30.34 19.83
CA ASP A 412 -17.17 31.59 20.51
C ASP A 412 -17.26 31.44 22.04
N ALA A 413 -18.25 30.70 22.57
CA ALA A 413 -18.39 30.42 24.01
C ALA A 413 -17.29 29.52 24.61
N ARG A 414 -16.45 28.86 23.80
CA ARG A 414 -15.21 28.20 24.28
C ARG A 414 -13.92 28.92 23.87
N GLY A 415 -14.02 29.98 23.06
CA GLY A 415 -12.90 30.84 22.64
C GLY A 415 -12.75 30.98 21.13
N GLY A 416 -13.65 30.37 20.34
CA GLY A 416 -13.72 30.52 18.90
C GLY A 416 -12.64 29.73 18.15
N ALA A 417 -12.17 30.30 17.04
CA ALA A 417 -11.37 29.61 16.03
C ALA A 417 -10.20 28.78 16.56
N ASP A 418 -9.49 29.24 17.60
CA ASP A 418 -8.28 28.56 18.12
C ASP A 418 -8.56 27.56 19.25
N THR A 419 -9.45 27.90 20.19
CA THR A 419 -9.66 27.15 21.46
C THR A 419 -11.09 26.62 21.65
N GLY A 420 -11.98 26.87 20.68
CA GLY A 420 -13.40 26.56 20.71
C GLY A 420 -13.79 25.09 20.57
N TYR A 421 -15.06 24.84 20.28
CA TYR A 421 -15.69 23.51 20.36
C TYR A 421 -15.60 22.76 19.02
N LEU A 422 -14.70 21.77 18.93
CA LEU A 422 -14.45 20.99 17.71
C LEU A 422 -15.74 20.43 17.05
N PRO A 423 -16.74 19.88 17.78
CA PRO A 423 -18.00 19.43 17.16
C PRO A 423 -18.87 20.57 16.61
N ALA A 424 -18.77 21.79 17.14
CA ALA A 424 -19.44 22.96 16.56
C ALA A 424 -18.71 23.41 15.28
N LYS A 425 -17.37 23.46 15.29
CA LYS A 425 -16.57 23.74 14.08
C LYS A 425 -16.91 22.76 12.94
N PHE A 426 -17.08 21.47 13.26
CA PHE A 426 -17.52 20.46 12.32
C PHE A 426 -18.95 20.71 11.80
N GLY A 427 -19.90 20.98 12.71
CA GLY A 427 -21.28 21.31 12.33
C GLY A 427 -21.38 22.53 11.41
N VAL A 428 -20.57 23.57 11.66
CA VAL A 428 -20.44 24.73 10.76
C VAL A 428 -19.89 24.32 9.38
N ALA A 429 -18.86 23.48 9.31
CA ALA A 429 -18.32 23.00 8.04
C ALA A 429 -19.36 22.19 7.24
N GLN A 430 -20.15 21.33 7.90
CA GLN A 430 -21.27 20.62 7.28
C GLN A 430 -22.31 21.58 6.70
N LEU A 431 -22.66 22.66 7.42
CA LEU A 431 -23.60 23.67 6.92
C LEU A 431 -23.03 24.45 5.71
N SER A 432 -21.72 24.74 5.67
CA SER A 432 -21.08 25.34 4.48
C SER A 432 -21.19 24.40 3.26
N VAL A 433 -20.99 23.09 3.43
CA VAL A 433 -21.20 22.11 2.35
C VAL A 433 -22.66 22.09 1.88
N ILE A 434 -23.63 22.09 2.79
CA ILE A 434 -25.07 22.11 2.44
C ILE A 434 -25.46 23.42 1.70
N LYS A 435 -24.77 24.54 2.00
CA LYS A 435 -24.89 25.81 1.26
C LYS A 435 -24.18 25.82 -0.10
N ASN A 436 -23.47 24.76 -0.47
CA ASN A 436 -22.50 24.71 -1.58
C ASN A 436 -21.32 25.70 -1.49
N ASP A 437 -21.05 26.28 -0.30
CA ASP A 437 -19.80 27.01 -0.06
C ASP A 437 -18.67 26.02 0.28
N LEU A 438 -18.21 25.35 -0.77
CA LEU A 438 -17.16 24.33 -0.67
C LEU A 438 -15.79 24.97 -0.34
N GLY A 439 -15.60 26.26 -0.62
CA GLY A 439 -14.37 27.00 -0.29
C GLY A 439 -14.25 27.23 1.21
N GLU A 440 -15.30 27.79 1.83
CA GLU A 440 -15.37 28.01 3.27
C GLU A 440 -15.35 26.67 4.04
N ALA A 441 -16.03 25.64 3.52
CA ALA A 441 -15.99 24.29 4.08
C ALA A 441 -14.57 23.71 4.13
N LYS A 442 -13.84 23.72 3.01
CA LYS A 442 -12.46 23.21 2.94
C LYS A 442 -11.55 23.95 3.93
N LEU A 443 -11.57 25.28 3.90
CA LEU A 443 -10.72 26.12 4.77
C LEU A 443 -11.01 25.90 6.26
N ARG A 444 -12.26 25.61 6.64
CA ARG A 444 -12.60 25.21 8.02
C ARG A 444 -12.07 23.82 8.39
N LEU A 445 -12.22 22.85 7.48
CA LEU A 445 -11.77 21.47 7.70
C LEU A 445 -10.23 21.35 7.73
N GLU A 446 -9.52 22.05 6.84
CA GLU A 446 -8.04 22.14 6.87
C GLU A 446 -7.57 22.71 8.23
N LYS A 447 -8.17 23.80 8.71
CA LYS A 447 -7.87 24.37 10.04
C LYS A 447 -8.16 23.40 11.17
N MET A 448 -9.26 22.64 11.11
CA MET A 448 -9.55 21.59 12.10
C MET A 448 -8.49 20.50 12.10
N ILE A 449 -8.08 20.01 10.92
CA ILE A 449 -7.08 18.94 10.76
C ILE A 449 -5.69 19.40 11.23
N GLN A 450 -5.35 20.68 11.00
CA GLN A 450 -4.13 21.32 11.49
C GLN A 450 -4.11 21.49 13.02
N GLN A 451 -5.26 21.74 13.66
CA GLN A 451 -5.41 21.76 15.11
C GLN A 451 -5.38 20.35 15.72
N SER A 452 -6.02 19.39 15.05
CA SER A 452 -6.12 18.00 15.50
C SER A 452 -6.46 17.09 14.32
N LYS A 453 -5.76 15.96 14.14
CA LYS A 453 -6.05 14.97 13.09
C LYS A 453 -7.34 14.18 13.38
N ASN A 454 -8.49 14.86 13.23
CA ASN A 454 -9.80 14.33 13.55
C ASN A 454 -10.38 13.51 12.38
N HIS A 455 -11.07 12.42 12.70
CA HIS A 455 -11.46 11.41 11.72
C HIS A 455 -12.54 11.90 10.75
N GLU A 456 -13.64 12.45 11.27
CA GLU A 456 -14.76 12.93 10.45
C GLU A 456 -14.37 14.13 9.60
N ALA A 457 -13.43 14.96 10.08
CA ALA A 457 -12.89 16.08 9.33
C ALA A 457 -12.01 15.62 8.14
N MET A 458 -11.17 14.59 8.32
CA MET A 458 -10.39 14.00 7.24
C MET A 458 -11.28 13.29 6.20
N ILE A 459 -12.33 12.59 6.63
CA ILE A 459 -13.31 11.97 5.72
C ILE A 459 -14.02 13.06 4.90
N LEU A 460 -14.64 14.06 5.56
CA LEU A 460 -15.42 15.08 4.85
C LEU A 460 -14.54 15.89 3.88
N LEU A 461 -13.33 16.28 4.28
CA LEU A 461 -12.42 17.00 3.39
C LEU A 461 -11.91 16.13 2.23
N GLY A 462 -11.58 14.86 2.50
CA GLY A 462 -11.15 13.90 1.49
C GLY A 462 -12.23 13.65 0.44
N THR A 463 -13.49 13.47 0.86
CA THR A 463 -14.65 13.34 -0.03
C THR A 463 -14.92 14.62 -0.81
N LEU A 464 -14.85 15.81 -0.19
CA LEU A 464 -15.03 17.08 -0.92
C LEU A 464 -14.01 17.28 -2.05
N TYR A 465 -12.73 16.94 -1.82
CA TYR A 465 -11.75 16.96 -2.92
C TYR A 465 -12.06 15.87 -3.95
N ALA A 466 -12.41 14.65 -3.54
CA ALA A 466 -12.74 13.56 -4.45
C ALA A 466 -13.90 13.93 -5.39
N GLU A 467 -14.99 14.48 -4.87
CA GLU A 467 -16.15 14.91 -5.66
C GLU A 467 -15.82 16.09 -6.60
N GLU A 468 -15.01 17.06 -6.17
CA GLU A 468 -14.50 18.14 -7.02
C GLU A 468 -13.59 17.65 -8.16
N ILE A 469 -12.85 16.57 -7.94
CA ILE A 469 -12.07 15.88 -8.97
C ILE A 469 -12.98 15.08 -9.90
N PHE A 470 -14.04 14.45 -9.38
CA PHE A 470 -15.01 13.68 -10.18
C PHE A 470 -15.98 14.57 -10.99
N ALA A 471 -16.17 15.82 -10.56
CA ALA A 471 -16.89 16.86 -11.32
C ALA A 471 -16.02 17.50 -12.41
N ALA A 472 -14.71 17.65 -12.18
CA ALA A 472 -13.76 18.26 -13.12
C ALA A 472 -13.79 17.70 -14.56
N PRO A 473 -13.91 16.38 -14.85
CA PRO A 473 -14.00 15.88 -16.23
C PRO A 473 -15.31 16.22 -16.95
N ARG A 474 -16.21 16.99 -16.33
CA ARG A 474 -17.40 17.59 -16.97
C ARG A 474 -17.26 19.09 -17.26
N SER A 475 -16.12 19.71 -16.91
CA SER A 475 -15.79 21.09 -17.23
C SER A 475 -14.58 21.12 -18.19
N ASP A 476 -14.65 21.94 -19.25
CA ASP A 476 -13.60 22.00 -20.27
C ASP A 476 -12.24 22.55 -19.79
N SER A 477 -12.16 23.11 -18.58
CA SER A 477 -10.88 23.52 -17.98
C SER A 477 -10.08 22.32 -17.49
N LYS A 478 -8.98 22.01 -18.19
CA LYS A 478 -7.96 21.04 -17.77
C LYS A 478 -7.03 21.64 -16.71
N ASP A 479 -7.60 22.05 -15.59
CA ASP A 479 -6.84 22.48 -14.41
C ASP A 479 -6.10 21.27 -13.81
N ASP A 480 -4.81 21.42 -13.47
CA ASP A 480 -4.00 20.32 -12.95
C ASP A 480 -4.32 20.00 -11.47
N LYS A 481 -5.46 19.33 -11.27
CA LYS A 481 -5.89 18.84 -9.95
C LYS A 481 -5.04 17.66 -9.42
N SER A 482 -3.87 17.36 -10.00
CA SER A 482 -2.89 16.37 -9.48
C SER A 482 -2.49 16.65 -8.02
N ALA A 483 -2.45 17.91 -7.60
CA ALA A 483 -2.22 18.28 -6.21
C ALA A 483 -3.39 17.84 -5.30
N ASP A 484 -4.63 18.12 -5.69
CA ASP A 484 -5.81 17.80 -4.89
C ASP A 484 -6.15 16.31 -4.92
N ILE A 485 -5.84 15.58 -6.00
CA ILE A 485 -5.86 14.10 -6.03
C ILE A 485 -4.97 13.54 -4.93
N LYS A 486 -3.76 14.10 -4.74
CA LYS A 486 -2.83 13.67 -3.68
C LYS A 486 -3.35 14.06 -2.28
N LYS A 487 -3.99 15.22 -2.11
CA LYS A 487 -4.67 15.59 -0.85
C LYS A 487 -5.82 14.62 -0.53
N ALA A 488 -6.71 14.35 -1.49
CA ALA A 488 -7.83 13.44 -1.31
C ALA A 488 -7.34 12.03 -0.91
N ILE A 489 -6.38 11.47 -1.65
CA ILE A 489 -5.79 10.16 -1.34
C ILE A 489 -5.14 10.14 0.05
N THR A 490 -4.36 11.16 0.43
CA THR A 490 -3.68 11.19 1.75
C THR A 490 -4.64 11.38 2.92
N LEU A 491 -5.74 12.11 2.74
CA LEU A 491 -6.81 12.26 3.74
C LEU A 491 -7.63 10.97 3.91
N LEU A 492 -8.02 10.33 2.80
CA LEU A 492 -8.83 9.10 2.83
C LEU A 492 -8.00 7.88 3.28
N GLU A 493 -6.72 7.75 2.90
CA GLU A 493 -5.81 6.78 3.53
C GLU A 493 -5.52 7.15 4.99
N GLY A 494 -5.53 8.44 5.37
CA GLY A 494 -5.50 8.87 6.76
C GLY A 494 -6.69 8.34 7.58
N ALA A 495 -7.89 8.37 7.00
CA ALA A 495 -9.10 7.76 7.58
C ALA A 495 -9.00 6.23 7.61
N ARG A 496 -8.59 5.58 6.51
CA ARG A 496 -8.41 4.12 6.40
C ARG A 496 -7.37 3.57 7.38
N ASN A 497 -6.33 4.34 7.71
CA ASN A 497 -5.37 3.98 8.75
C ASN A 497 -5.90 4.20 10.17
N ALA A 498 -6.87 5.10 10.39
CA ALA A 498 -7.55 5.23 11.68
C ALA A 498 -8.44 4.01 11.99
N TRP A 499 -9.02 3.36 10.98
CA TRP A 499 -9.76 2.09 11.14
C TRP A 499 -8.85 0.90 11.49
N LYS A 500 -7.54 0.98 11.23
CA LYS A 500 -6.57 -0.08 11.56
C LYS A 500 -6.05 -0.01 13.00
N ASP A 501 -6.30 1.07 13.73
CA ASP A 501 -5.85 1.27 15.12
C ASP A 501 -6.83 0.56 16.07
N PRO A 502 -6.47 -0.58 16.73
CA PRO A 502 -7.40 -1.32 17.58
C PRO A 502 -7.90 -0.54 18.80
N LYS A 503 -7.28 0.60 19.13
CA LYS A 503 -7.74 1.51 20.19
C LYS A 503 -8.90 2.40 19.74
N ARG A 504 -9.13 2.51 18.43
CA ARG A 504 -10.20 3.31 17.82
C ARG A 504 -11.22 2.35 17.22
N VAL A 505 -12.25 2.02 18.00
CA VAL A 505 -13.38 1.19 17.54
C VAL A 505 -14.26 2.03 16.59
N LEU A 506 -13.77 2.19 15.37
CA LEU A 506 -14.37 2.93 14.26
C LEU A 506 -14.93 1.95 13.25
N SER A 507 -16.14 2.22 12.74
CA SER A 507 -16.65 1.49 11.58
C SER A 507 -15.85 1.89 10.33
N PRO A 508 -15.48 0.94 9.46
CA PRO A 508 -15.14 1.27 8.09
C PRO A 508 -16.37 1.83 7.36
N ASP A 509 -16.13 2.56 6.27
CA ASP A 509 -17.13 3.26 5.45
C ASP A 509 -16.94 2.87 3.97
N SER A 510 -17.98 2.31 3.34
CA SER A 510 -17.93 1.91 1.94
C SER A 510 -17.85 3.09 0.98
N SER A 511 -18.40 4.26 1.32
CA SER A 511 -18.33 5.47 0.48
C SER A 511 -16.90 5.99 0.35
N VAL A 512 -16.14 5.98 1.45
CA VAL A 512 -14.71 6.34 1.48
C VAL A 512 -13.89 5.37 0.63
N LEU A 513 -14.15 4.07 0.70
CA LEU A 513 -13.46 3.06 -0.10
C LEU A 513 -13.81 3.15 -1.60
N LEU A 514 -15.06 3.45 -1.96
CA LEU A 514 -15.47 3.68 -3.35
C LEU A 514 -14.81 4.94 -3.94
N ASN A 515 -14.79 6.05 -3.19
CA ASN A 515 -14.11 7.28 -3.60
C ASN A 515 -12.60 7.06 -3.73
N LEU A 516 -11.97 6.34 -2.80
CA LEU A 516 -10.56 5.99 -2.86
C LEU A 516 -10.23 5.05 -4.04
N ALA A 517 -11.11 4.09 -4.34
CA ALA A 517 -10.95 3.22 -5.51
C ALA A 517 -10.96 4.01 -6.82
N ARG A 518 -11.91 4.93 -6.98
CA ARG A 518 -12.03 5.79 -8.16
C ARG A 518 -10.89 6.80 -8.30
N LEU A 519 -10.32 7.29 -7.19
CA LEU A 519 -9.08 8.08 -7.20
C LEU A 519 -7.85 7.26 -7.62
N TYR A 520 -7.83 5.96 -7.34
CA TYR A 520 -6.74 5.06 -7.72
C TYR A 520 -6.86 4.49 -9.14
N GLU A 521 -8.05 4.41 -9.72
CA GLU A 521 -8.37 3.84 -11.04
C GLU A 521 -7.32 4.13 -12.15
N THR A 522 -6.94 5.40 -12.32
CA THR A 522 -6.07 5.85 -13.43
C THR A 522 -4.56 5.69 -13.18
N ASN A 523 -4.14 5.42 -11.94
CA ASN A 523 -2.73 5.47 -11.53
C ASN A 523 -2.24 4.24 -10.75
N ASN A 524 -3.13 3.56 -10.02
CA ASN A 524 -2.82 2.40 -9.16
C ASN A 524 -4.01 1.40 -9.16
N PRO A 525 -4.36 0.78 -10.30
CA PRO A 525 -5.55 -0.09 -10.42
C PRO A 525 -5.56 -1.26 -9.43
N GLU A 526 -4.40 -1.77 -9.03
CA GLU A 526 -4.29 -2.80 -7.97
C GLU A 526 -4.82 -2.32 -6.61
N LYS A 527 -4.58 -1.05 -6.25
CA LYS A 527 -5.12 -0.46 -5.02
C LYS A 527 -6.62 -0.17 -5.14
N ALA A 528 -7.08 0.19 -6.33
CA ALA A 528 -8.51 0.34 -6.59
C ALA A 528 -9.25 -1.00 -6.40
N LEU A 529 -8.73 -2.08 -7.00
CA LEU A 529 -9.22 -3.44 -6.82
C LEU A 529 -9.25 -3.85 -5.34
N GLN A 530 -8.17 -3.62 -4.57
CA GLN A 530 -8.15 -3.89 -3.13
C GLN A 530 -9.21 -3.12 -2.35
N CYS A 531 -9.49 -1.86 -2.72
CA CYS A 531 -10.54 -1.07 -2.07
C CYS A 531 -11.93 -1.61 -2.42
N LEU A 532 -12.19 -2.00 -3.68
CA LEU A 532 -13.45 -2.61 -4.08
C LEU A 532 -13.67 -4.00 -3.46
N GLN A 533 -12.61 -4.80 -3.26
CA GLN A 533 -12.68 -6.08 -2.54
C GLN A 533 -12.98 -5.89 -1.04
N GLN A 534 -12.55 -4.78 -0.44
CA GLN A 534 -12.95 -4.43 0.92
C GLN A 534 -14.42 -3.96 0.97
N VAL A 535 -14.91 -3.26 -0.06
CA VAL A 535 -16.36 -2.97 -0.18
C VAL A 535 -17.16 -4.28 -0.38
N GLU A 536 -16.69 -5.20 -1.23
CA GLU A 536 -17.31 -6.52 -1.41
C GLU A 536 -17.50 -7.24 -0.07
N GLN A 537 -16.47 -7.25 0.79
CA GLN A 537 -16.54 -7.82 2.14
C GLN A 537 -17.57 -7.12 3.03
N LEU A 538 -17.56 -5.78 3.08
CA LEU A 538 -18.48 -4.99 3.93
C LEU A 538 -19.95 -5.09 3.49
N GLU A 539 -20.21 -5.21 2.18
CA GLU A 539 -21.55 -5.43 1.67
C GLU A 539 -22.01 -6.88 1.94
N LEU A 540 -21.11 -7.89 1.83
CA LEU A 540 -21.39 -9.29 2.21
C LEU A 540 -21.67 -9.47 3.71
N GLU A 541 -21.01 -8.69 4.57
CA GLU A 541 -21.25 -8.67 6.02
C GLU A 541 -22.62 -8.10 6.39
N GLN A 542 -23.14 -7.13 5.62
CA GLN A 542 -24.46 -6.52 5.82
C GLN A 542 -25.64 -7.43 5.39
N ILE A 543 -25.40 -8.46 4.58
CA ILE A 543 -26.45 -9.39 4.13
C ILE A 543 -26.98 -10.21 5.33
N PRO A 544 -28.29 -10.13 5.64
CA PRO A 544 -28.88 -10.87 6.77
C PRO A 544 -28.71 -12.40 6.62
N ASP A 545 -28.47 -13.09 7.74
CA ASP A 545 -28.34 -14.57 7.79
C ASP A 545 -29.56 -15.33 7.23
N SER A 546 -30.71 -14.67 7.09
CA SER A 546 -31.90 -15.22 6.44
C SER A 546 -31.82 -15.29 4.91
N GLU A 547 -31.01 -14.45 4.25
CA GLU A 547 -30.80 -14.48 2.78
C GLU A 547 -29.55 -15.28 2.37
N ARG A 548 -28.74 -15.74 3.34
CA ARG A 548 -27.56 -16.57 3.07
C ARG A 548 -27.98 -17.99 2.61
N PRO A 549 -27.45 -18.52 1.49
CA PRO A 549 -27.79 -19.86 1.01
C PRO A 549 -27.44 -20.95 2.04
N LYS A 550 -28.37 -21.87 2.32
CA LYS A 550 -28.19 -22.93 3.31
C LYS A 550 -27.70 -24.26 2.72
N ASP A 551 -27.85 -24.43 1.42
CA ASP A 551 -27.66 -25.71 0.71
C ASP A 551 -26.48 -25.68 -0.28
N ALA A 552 -25.39 -24.99 0.08
CA ALA A 552 -24.16 -24.94 -0.72
C ALA A 552 -23.08 -25.85 -0.09
N ALA A 553 -22.69 -26.90 -0.81
CA ALA A 553 -21.66 -27.85 -0.34
C ALA A 553 -20.22 -27.31 -0.48
N ASP A 554 -19.99 -26.37 -1.41
CA ASP A 554 -18.71 -25.71 -1.63
C ASP A 554 -18.79 -24.21 -1.28
N GLU A 555 -17.78 -23.70 -0.56
CA GLU A 555 -17.66 -22.26 -0.24
C GLU A 555 -17.63 -21.37 -1.50
N VAL A 556 -17.05 -21.87 -2.59
CA VAL A 556 -16.98 -21.15 -3.88
C VAL A 556 -18.38 -20.98 -4.49
N GLN A 557 -19.23 -22.00 -4.42
CA GLN A 557 -20.61 -21.93 -4.90
C GLN A 557 -21.46 -21.04 -3.99
N ALA A 558 -21.26 -21.10 -2.68
CA ALA A 558 -21.87 -20.19 -1.72
C ALA A 558 -21.51 -18.73 -2.02
N LEU A 559 -20.23 -18.42 -2.24
CA LEU A 559 -19.75 -17.08 -2.56
C LEU A 559 -20.28 -16.59 -3.93
N ALA A 560 -20.32 -17.45 -4.94
CA ALA A 560 -20.91 -17.12 -6.25
C ALA A 560 -22.43 -16.88 -6.19
N ALA A 561 -23.14 -17.52 -5.27
CA ALA A 561 -24.55 -17.23 -4.99
C ALA A 561 -24.73 -15.93 -4.20
N LEU A 562 -23.92 -15.69 -3.16
CA LEU A 562 -23.92 -14.45 -2.38
C LEU A 562 -23.56 -13.22 -3.23
N ARG A 563 -22.62 -13.35 -4.18
CA ARG A 563 -22.28 -12.27 -5.12
C ARG A 563 -23.49 -11.77 -5.92
N LYS A 564 -24.46 -12.63 -6.25
CA LYS A 564 -25.72 -12.23 -6.94
C LYS A 564 -26.66 -11.39 -6.06
N LEU A 565 -26.31 -11.17 -4.79
CA LEU A 565 -26.98 -10.25 -3.86
C LEU A 565 -26.35 -8.85 -3.86
N LEU A 566 -25.13 -8.68 -4.40
CA LEU A 566 -24.36 -7.43 -4.35
C LEU A 566 -24.74 -6.45 -5.48
N PRO A 567 -24.44 -5.14 -5.34
CA PRO A 567 -24.68 -4.16 -6.39
C PRO A 567 -23.92 -4.48 -7.69
N PRO A 568 -24.58 -4.49 -8.87
CA PRO A 568 -23.96 -4.88 -10.14
C PRO A 568 -22.84 -3.92 -10.58
N GLN A 569 -22.88 -2.66 -10.18
CA GLN A 569 -21.83 -1.67 -10.45
C GLN A 569 -20.51 -2.04 -9.78
N LEU A 570 -20.57 -2.55 -8.55
CA LEU A 570 -19.38 -3.00 -7.80
C LEU A 570 -18.72 -4.19 -8.49
N LEU A 571 -19.52 -5.21 -8.81
CA LEU A 571 -19.07 -6.42 -9.50
C LEU A 571 -18.51 -6.12 -10.89
N ASN A 572 -19.18 -5.26 -11.68
CA ASN A 572 -18.69 -4.80 -12.97
C ASN A 572 -17.30 -4.15 -12.84
N ASN A 573 -17.11 -3.25 -11.86
CA ASN A 573 -15.85 -2.53 -11.70
C ASN A 573 -14.72 -3.46 -11.22
N ILE A 574 -15.01 -4.43 -10.35
CA ILE A 574 -14.07 -5.51 -9.99
C ILE A 574 -13.70 -6.34 -11.22
N GLY A 575 -14.69 -6.70 -12.06
CA GLY A 575 -14.48 -7.37 -13.34
C GLY A 575 -13.59 -6.59 -14.32
N CYS A 576 -13.78 -5.26 -14.41
CA CYS A 576 -12.93 -4.38 -15.22
C CYS A 576 -11.47 -4.41 -14.75
N PHE A 577 -11.21 -4.27 -13.44
CA PHE A 577 -9.84 -4.34 -12.92
C PHE A 577 -9.22 -5.74 -13.06
N HIS A 578 -9.99 -6.83 -12.93
CA HIS A 578 -9.50 -8.18 -13.23
C HIS A 578 -9.17 -8.35 -14.72
N SER A 579 -9.96 -7.78 -15.63
CA SER A 579 -9.67 -7.79 -17.07
C SER A 579 -8.43 -6.97 -17.42
N GLN A 580 -8.22 -5.82 -16.76
CA GLN A 580 -6.99 -5.02 -16.88
C GLN A 580 -5.75 -5.77 -16.36
N ALA A 581 -5.91 -6.60 -15.33
CA ALA A 581 -4.85 -7.44 -14.77
C ALA A 581 -4.61 -8.76 -15.53
N GLU A 582 -5.07 -8.88 -16.78
CA GLU A 582 -5.02 -10.08 -17.63
C GLU A 582 -5.75 -11.32 -17.06
N ARG A 583 -6.51 -11.18 -15.95
CA ARG A 583 -7.27 -12.27 -15.28
C ARG A 583 -8.68 -12.40 -15.85
N HIS A 584 -8.77 -12.61 -17.16
CA HIS A 584 -10.04 -12.53 -17.88
C HIS A 584 -11.09 -13.57 -17.45
N GLU A 585 -10.69 -14.69 -16.82
CA GLU A 585 -11.63 -15.72 -16.34
C GLU A 585 -12.46 -15.20 -15.16
N LEU A 586 -11.79 -14.75 -14.09
CA LEU A 586 -12.42 -14.07 -12.95
C LEU A 586 -13.21 -12.83 -13.40
N ALA A 587 -12.73 -12.12 -14.42
CA ALA A 587 -13.49 -11.01 -14.99
C ALA A 587 -14.83 -11.47 -15.61
N SER A 588 -14.84 -12.57 -16.37
CA SER A 588 -16.08 -13.15 -16.91
C SER A 588 -17.05 -13.51 -15.78
N GLU A 589 -16.57 -14.21 -14.75
CA GLU A 589 -17.38 -14.61 -13.60
C GLU A 589 -18.00 -13.40 -12.87
N MET A 590 -17.26 -12.30 -12.72
CA MET A 590 -17.79 -11.08 -12.09
C MET A 590 -18.82 -10.38 -12.97
N PHE A 591 -18.65 -10.36 -14.29
CA PHE A 591 -19.66 -9.82 -15.21
C PHE A 591 -20.92 -10.70 -15.27
N GLU A 592 -20.77 -12.03 -15.27
CA GLU A 592 -21.89 -12.98 -15.19
C GLU A 592 -22.66 -12.85 -13.85
N ALA A 593 -21.95 -12.68 -12.73
CA ALA A 593 -22.55 -12.38 -11.44
C ALA A 593 -23.27 -11.01 -11.43
N ALA A 594 -22.69 -9.99 -12.09
CA ALA A 594 -23.30 -8.67 -12.23
C ALA A 594 -24.58 -8.69 -13.08
N LEU A 595 -24.62 -9.45 -14.18
CA LEU A 595 -25.86 -9.68 -14.94
C LEU A 595 -26.93 -10.40 -14.08
N GLY A 596 -26.52 -11.41 -13.30
CA GLY A 596 -27.41 -12.09 -12.36
C GLY A 596 -27.96 -11.18 -11.26
N ALA A 597 -27.16 -10.21 -10.78
CA ALA A 597 -27.61 -9.16 -9.87
C ALA A 597 -28.59 -8.18 -10.55
N CYS A 598 -28.29 -7.71 -11.77
CA CYS A 598 -29.18 -6.86 -12.56
C CYS A 598 -30.57 -7.50 -12.75
N MET A 599 -30.64 -8.78 -13.13
CA MET A 599 -31.92 -9.49 -13.30
C MET A 599 -32.77 -9.48 -12.01
N ARG A 600 -32.15 -9.67 -10.85
CA ARG A 600 -32.84 -9.62 -9.54
C ARG A 600 -33.23 -8.21 -9.09
N ILE A 601 -32.62 -7.17 -9.65
CA ILE A 601 -32.97 -5.76 -9.39
C ILE A 601 -34.18 -5.36 -10.26
N VAL A 602 -34.27 -5.84 -11.51
CA VAL A 602 -35.48 -5.69 -12.36
C VAL A 602 -36.73 -6.22 -11.66
N ASP A 603 -36.62 -7.33 -10.92
CA ASP A 603 -37.73 -7.90 -10.15
C ASP A 603 -38.11 -7.10 -8.88
N LYS A 604 -37.29 -6.14 -8.43
CA LYS A 604 -37.41 -5.48 -7.11
C LYS A 604 -37.56 -3.96 -7.15
N ASP A 605 -36.88 -3.24 -8.04
CA ASP A 605 -36.71 -1.79 -7.95
C ASP A 605 -36.84 -1.10 -9.31
N THR A 606 -37.86 -0.25 -9.45
CA THR A 606 -38.18 0.49 -10.67
C THR A 606 -37.39 1.79 -10.85
N GLY A 607 -36.53 2.17 -9.89
CA GLY A 607 -35.79 3.44 -9.92
C GLY A 607 -34.43 3.39 -10.62
N THR A 608 -33.86 2.21 -10.86
CA THR A 608 -32.52 2.04 -11.44
C THR A 608 -32.60 1.75 -12.94
N ASP A 609 -31.77 2.40 -13.75
CA ASP A 609 -31.60 2.05 -15.18
C ASP A 609 -30.83 0.73 -15.33
N THR A 610 -31.57 -0.37 -15.18
CA THR A 610 -31.08 -1.74 -15.38
C THR A 610 -30.77 -2.03 -16.85
N ASP A 611 -31.31 -1.27 -17.81
CA ASP A 611 -31.11 -1.51 -19.24
C ASP A 611 -29.73 -1.01 -19.70
N ALA A 612 -29.34 0.20 -19.30
CA ALA A 612 -27.99 0.73 -19.51
C ALA A 612 -26.93 -0.11 -18.77
N LEU A 613 -27.23 -0.58 -17.56
CA LEU A 613 -26.35 -1.48 -16.80
C LEU A 613 -26.17 -2.84 -17.51
N VAL A 614 -27.26 -3.52 -17.88
CA VAL A 614 -27.18 -4.80 -18.62
C VAL A 614 -26.43 -4.62 -19.93
N SER A 615 -26.63 -3.51 -20.65
CA SER A 615 -25.93 -3.21 -21.90
C SER A 615 -24.41 -3.07 -21.70
N THR A 616 -23.99 -2.27 -20.71
CA THR A 616 -22.57 -2.05 -20.39
C THR A 616 -21.89 -3.33 -19.91
N ILE A 617 -22.54 -4.09 -19.02
CA ILE A 617 -22.00 -5.33 -18.48
C ILE A 617 -21.92 -6.40 -19.58
N SER A 618 -22.90 -6.47 -20.49
CA SER A 618 -22.87 -7.39 -21.64
C SER A 618 -21.72 -7.07 -22.59
N PHE A 619 -21.47 -5.79 -22.88
CA PHE A 619 -20.29 -5.38 -23.66
C PHE A 619 -18.99 -5.81 -22.97
N ASN A 620 -18.86 -5.57 -21.66
CA ASN A 620 -17.68 -5.95 -20.89
C ASN A 620 -17.48 -7.48 -20.82
N LEU A 621 -18.55 -8.26 -20.72
CA LEU A 621 -18.52 -9.72 -20.82
C LEU A 621 -18.08 -10.19 -22.22
N GLY A 622 -18.59 -9.57 -23.29
CA GLY A 622 -18.15 -9.81 -24.67
C GLY A 622 -16.66 -9.52 -24.85
N ARG A 623 -16.15 -8.41 -24.29
CA ARG A 623 -14.72 -8.07 -24.28
C ARG A 623 -13.89 -9.10 -23.49
N SER A 624 -14.42 -9.60 -22.37
CA SER A 624 -13.79 -10.64 -21.56
C SER A 624 -13.67 -11.97 -22.31
N TYR A 625 -14.76 -12.44 -22.95
CA TYR A 625 -14.74 -13.63 -23.82
C TYR A 625 -13.81 -13.46 -25.04
N GLU A 626 -13.77 -12.27 -25.64
CA GLU A 626 -12.84 -11.96 -26.74
C GLU A 626 -11.38 -12.13 -26.30
N SER A 627 -11.00 -11.60 -25.14
CA SER A 627 -9.65 -11.74 -24.58
C SER A 627 -9.32 -13.18 -24.13
N ARG A 628 -10.31 -13.98 -23.70
CA ARG A 628 -10.16 -15.43 -23.44
C ARG A 628 -10.03 -16.27 -24.71
N GLY A 629 -10.19 -15.67 -25.91
CA GLY A 629 -10.21 -16.40 -27.18
C GLY A 629 -11.52 -17.16 -27.45
N LEU A 630 -12.55 -17.01 -26.61
CA LEU A 630 -13.89 -17.58 -26.78
C LEU A 630 -14.72 -16.73 -27.76
N VAL A 631 -14.16 -16.54 -28.97
CA VAL A 631 -14.63 -15.54 -29.95
C VAL A 631 -16.08 -15.76 -30.37
N ASP A 632 -16.57 -16.99 -30.47
CA ASP A 632 -17.96 -17.27 -30.85
C ASP A 632 -18.96 -16.86 -29.76
N LYS A 633 -18.62 -17.06 -28.48
CA LYS A 633 -19.41 -16.51 -27.36
C LYS A 633 -19.36 -14.99 -27.31
N ALA A 634 -18.21 -14.40 -27.65
CA ALA A 634 -18.10 -12.94 -27.75
C ALA A 634 -19.00 -12.38 -28.86
N ILE A 635 -19.05 -13.05 -30.03
CA ILE A 635 -19.96 -12.71 -31.13
C ILE A 635 -21.42 -12.84 -30.68
N GLU A 636 -21.81 -13.95 -30.05
CA GLU A 636 -23.16 -14.18 -29.54
C GLU A 636 -23.61 -13.06 -28.57
N VAL A 637 -22.75 -12.67 -27.63
CA VAL A 637 -23.03 -11.57 -26.67
C VAL A 637 -23.09 -10.21 -27.37
N TYR A 638 -22.20 -9.91 -28.32
CA TYR A 638 -22.25 -8.64 -29.07
C TYR A 638 -23.46 -8.56 -30.01
N GLU A 639 -23.82 -9.64 -30.71
CA GLU A 639 -24.97 -9.66 -31.62
C GLU A 639 -26.28 -9.65 -30.83
N GLY A 640 -26.35 -10.30 -29.66
CA GLY A 640 -27.46 -10.14 -28.71
C GLY A 640 -27.59 -8.72 -28.15
N LEU A 641 -26.47 -8.05 -27.83
CA LEU A 641 -26.46 -6.65 -27.42
C LEU A 641 -26.94 -5.72 -28.55
N VAL A 642 -26.41 -5.86 -29.77
CA VAL A 642 -26.80 -5.04 -30.93
C VAL A 642 -28.24 -5.32 -31.40
N ALA A 643 -28.77 -6.53 -31.19
CA ALA A 643 -30.18 -6.84 -31.45
C ALA A 643 -31.16 -6.16 -30.47
N ARG A 644 -30.71 -5.86 -29.24
CA ARG A 644 -31.46 -5.08 -28.23
C ARG A 644 -31.26 -3.57 -28.42
N HIS A 645 -30.00 -3.16 -28.58
CA HIS A 645 -29.55 -1.78 -28.67
C HIS A 645 -28.70 -1.61 -29.93
N GLY A 646 -29.40 -1.35 -31.05
CA GLY A 646 -28.76 -1.18 -32.35
C GLY A 646 -27.65 -0.12 -32.32
N ASP A 647 -27.87 1.00 -31.65
CA ASP A 647 -27.03 2.20 -31.76
C ASP A 647 -25.73 2.13 -30.93
N TYR A 648 -25.46 1.02 -30.25
CA TYR A 648 -24.27 0.84 -29.42
C TYR A 648 -23.02 0.59 -30.29
N THR A 649 -22.34 1.67 -30.71
CA THR A 649 -21.27 1.65 -31.71
C THR A 649 -20.10 0.74 -31.33
N ASP A 650 -19.65 0.77 -30.08
CA ASP A 650 -18.51 -0.02 -29.59
C ASP A 650 -18.67 -1.54 -29.83
N ALA A 651 -19.87 -2.09 -29.62
CA ALA A 651 -20.14 -3.50 -29.88
C ALA A 651 -20.06 -3.81 -31.39
N ARG A 652 -20.59 -2.92 -32.25
CA ARG A 652 -20.41 -3.03 -33.71
C ARG A 652 -18.93 -2.93 -34.09
N THR A 653 -18.15 -2.05 -33.46
CA THR A 653 -16.71 -1.86 -33.67
C THR A 653 -15.91 -3.12 -33.31
N ARG A 654 -16.21 -3.77 -32.17
CA ARG A 654 -15.60 -5.08 -31.83
C ARG A 654 -16.03 -6.18 -32.80
N LEU A 655 -17.30 -6.25 -33.14
CA LEU A 655 -17.84 -7.25 -34.08
C LEU A 655 -17.21 -7.12 -35.47
N ALA A 656 -17.03 -5.90 -35.97
CA ALA A 656 -16.37 -5.61 -37.24
C ALA A 656 -14.86 -5.93 -37.19
N TYR A 657 -14.17 -5.63 -36.08
CA TYR A 657 -12.78 -6.04 -35.86
C TYR A 657 -12.62 -7.58 -35.84
N ILE A 658 -13.53 -8.30 -35.18
CA ILE A 658 -13.56 -9.77 -35.16
C ILE A 658 -13.81 -10.32 -36.57
N LYS A 659 -14.78 -9.78 -37.31
CA LYS A 659 -15.09 -10.16 -38.70
C LYS A 659 -13.91 -9.88 -39.64
N LEU A 660 -13.17 -8.79 -39.44
CA LEU A 660 -11.91 -8.50 -40.14
C LEU A 660 -10.81 -9.51 -39.81
N ARG A 661 -10.63 -9.88 -38.53
CA ARG A 661 -9.65 -10.92 -38.15
C ARG A 661 -10.00 -12.32 -38.68
N ARG A 662 -11.28 -12.67 -38.77
CA ARG A 662 -11.75 -13.96 -39.33
C ARG A 662 -11.67 -13.99 -40.85
N ASN A 663 -12.22 -12.98 -41.53
CA ASN A 663 -12.39 -12.93 -42.98
C ASN A 663 -11.79 -11.65 -43.61
N PRO A 664 -10.44 -11.54 -43.71
CA PRO A 664 -9.76 -10.30 -44.11
C PRO A 664 -10.00 -9.82 -45.54
N ASN A 665 -10.51 -10.67 -46.42
CA ASN A 665 -10.60 -10.42 -47.87
C ASN A 665 -11.97 -9.90 -48.35
N LYS A 666 -13.04 -10.00 -47.53
CA LYS A 666 -14.40 -9.65 -47.95
C LYS A 666 -15.28 -9.16 -46.81
N GLU A 667 -15.89 -10.07 -46.05
CA GLU A 667 -16.89 -9.74 -45.02
C GLU A 667 -16.40 -8.77 -43.93
N GLY A 668 -15.12 -8.89 -43.54
CA GLY A 668 -14.48 -7.96 -42.62
C GLY A 668 -14.33 -6.53 -43.18
N PRO A 669 -13.65 -6.37 -44.34
CA PRO A 669 -13.66 -5.13 -45.12
C PRO A 669 -15.05 -4.51 -45.29
N ASP A 670 -16.04 -5.31 -45.72
CA ASP A 670 -17.40 -4.86 -45.96
C ASP A 670 -18.07 -4.36 -44.66
N ALA A 671 -17.92 -5.10 -43.55
CA ALA A 671 -18.46 -4.71 -42.24
C ALA A 671 -17.82 -3.41 -41.70
N VAL A 672 -16.50 -3.24 -41.82
CA VAL A 672 -15.79 -2.02 -41.39
C VAL A 672 -16.13 -0.82 -42.29
N ALA A 673 -16.33 -1.04 -43.60
CA ALA A 673 -16.76 0.01 -44.53
C ALA A 673 -18.21 0.46 -44.28
N ASN A 674 -19.11 -0.46 -43.97
CA ASN A 674 -20.50 -0.14 -43.61
C ASN A 674 -20.57 0.61 -42.27
N LEU A 675 -19.88 0.11 -41.24
CA LEU A 675 -19.84 0.77 -39.92
C LEU A 675 -19.29 2.20 -40.00
N PHE A 676 -18.27 2.45 -40.82
CA PHE A 676 -17.75 3.81 -41.03
C PHE A 676 -18.71 4.71 -41.81
N GLN A 677 -19.52 4.17 -42.73
CA GLN A 677 -20.57 4.94 -43.41
C GLN A 677 -21.72 5.32 -42.47
N GLU A 678 -22.11 4.41 -41.58
CA GLU A 678 -23.11 4.66 -40.53
C GLU A 678 -22.60 5.70 -39.51
N ASN A 679 -21.38 5.52 -39.00
CA ASN A 679 -20.84 6.27 -37.86
C ASN A 679 -19.54 7.00 -38.21
N THR A 680 -19.61 7.93 -39.18
CA THR A 680 -18.44 8.69 -39.67
C THR A 680 -17.74 9.56 -38.62
N GLY A 681 -18.43 9.92 -37.52
CA GLY A 681 -17.92 10.84 -36.50
C GLY A 681 -17.34 10.21 -35.23
N ASP A 682 -17.53 8.90 -35.03
CA ASP A 682 -17.00 8.16 -33.88
C ASP A 682 -15.48 7.98 -34.03
N LEU A 683 -14.70 8.41 -33.03
CA LEU A 683 -13.23 8.38 -33.09
C LEU A 683 -12.66 6.96 -33.11
N GLU A 684 -13.29 6.00 -32.42
CA GLU A 684 -12.84 4.60 -32.39
C GLU A 684 -13.19 3.89 -33.70
N VAL A 685 -14.35 4.18 -34.29
CA VAL A 685 -14.70 3.72 -35.65
C VAL A 685 -13.70 4.28 -36.68
N ARG A 686 -13.33 5.56 -36.57
CA ARG A 686 -12.29 6.18 -37.42
C ARG A 686 -10.92 5.55 -37.20
N ALA A 687 -10.53 5.27 -35.96
CA ALA A 687 -9.27 4.59 -35.65
C ALA A 687 -9.21 3.16 -36.23
N LEU A 688 -10.29 2.38 -36.09
CA LEU A 688 -10.43 1.05 -36.71
C LEU A 688 -10.40 1.12 -38.24
N PHE A 689 -11.08 2.08 -38.85
CA PHE A 689 -11.09 2.27 -40.30
C PHE A 689 -9.69 2.63 -40.82
N CYS A 690 -8.96 3.53 -40.15
CA CYS A 690 -7.55 3.82 -40.43
C CYS A 690 -6.65 2.60 -40.27
N TRP A 691 -6.84 1.81 -39.20
CA TRP A 691 -6.10 0.57 -38.97
C TRP A 691 -6.30 -0.44 -40.10
N TYR A 692 -7.56 -0.59 -40.56
CA TYR A 692 -7.93 -1.41 -41.71
C TYR A 692 -7.24 -0.94 -43.01
N LEU A 693 -7.33 0.35 -43.36
CA LEU A 693 -6.62 0.91 -44.52
C LEU A 693 -5.12 0.59 -44.49
N GLY A 694 -4.50 0.74 -43.31
CA GLY A 694 -3.10 0.41 -43.03
C GLY A 694 -2.70 -1.05 -43.27
N LYS A 695 -3.65 -2.00 -43.22
CA LYS A 695 -3.41 -3.41 -43.58
C LYS A 695 -3.58 -3.66 -45.08
N VAL A 696 -4.54 -3.02 -45.74
CA VAL A 696 -4.84 -3.22 -47.17
C VAL A 696 -3.73 -2.68 -48.07
N HIS A 697 -3.25 -1.45 -47.82
CA HIS A 697 -2.30 -0.78 -48.72
C HIS A 697 -0.85 -1.25 -48.58
N SER A 698 -0.60 -2.26 -47.74
CA SER A 698 0.70 -2.96 -47.60
C SER A 698 1.19 -3.65 -48.90
N ARG A 699 0.40 -3.66 -49.99
CA ARG A 699 0.77 -4.32 -51.27
C ARG A 699 1.29 -3.39 -52.37
N LYS A 700 1.12 -2.06 -52.26
CA LYS A 700 1.88 -1.01 -52.97
C LYS A 700 1.36 0.36 -52.54
N ARG A 701 2.22 1.19 -51.93
CA ARG A 701 1.89 2.59 -51.61
C ARG A 701 2.25 3.52 -52.78
N PRO A 702 1.52 4.63 -52.96
CA PRO A 702 1.93 5.67 -53.91
C PRO A 702 3.18 6.40 -53.41
N ALA A 703 4.05 6.84 -54.31
CA ALA A 703 5.28 7.57 -53.95
C ALA A 703 5.03 8.97 -53.31
N SER A 704 3.77 9.40 -53.28
CA SER A 704 3.31 10.70 -52.81
C SER A 704 2.36 10.51 -51.61
N VAL A 705 2.77 10.99 -50.44
CA VAL A 705 1.97 10.87 -49.19
C VAL A 705 0.65 11.63 -49.25
N THR A 706 0.53 12.70 -50.05
CA THR A 706 -0.77 13.38 -50.25
C THR A 706 -1.80 12.54 -51.00
N ASP A 707 -1.35 11.45 -51.63
CA ASP A 707 -2.17 10.54 -52.43
C ASP A 707 -2.44 9.21 -51.74
N ASP A 708 -1.85 9.00 -50.56
CA ASP A 708 -2.20 7.90 -49.66
C ASP A 708 -3.58 8.16 -49.00
N GLN A 709 -4.47 7.17 -49.06
CA GLN A 709 -5.81 7.25 -48.48
C GLN A 709 -5.76 7.30 -46.94
N GLU A 710 -4.76 6.67 -46.32
CA GLU A 710 -4.53 6.72 -44.88
C GLU A 710 -4.20 8.14 -44.43
N PHE A 711 -3.28 8.81 -45.14
CA PHE A 711 -2.90 10.20 -44.87
C PHE A 711 -4.08 11.16 -45.00
N ARG A 712 -4.89 11.00 -46.06
CA ARG A 712 -6.10 11.80 -46.29
C ARG A 712 -7.11 11.62 -45.15
N HIS A 713 -7.31 10.39 -44.65
CA HIS A 713 -8.21 10.15 -43.51
C HIS A 713 -7.67 10.73 -42.20
N PHE A 714 -6.41 10.47 -41.84
CA PHE A 714 -5.83 11.03 -40.60
C PHE A 714 -5.85 12.57 -40.60
N LYS A 715 -5.51 13.20 -41.74
CA LYS A 715 -5.66 14.65 -41.91
C LYS A 715 -7.10 15.11 -41.70
N HIS A 716 -8.09 14.38 -42.24
CA HIS A 716 -9.51 14.71 -42.06
C HIS A 716 -9.95 14.59 -40.60
N THR A 717 -9.49 13.58 -39.85
CA THR A 717 -9.75 13.47 -38.40
C THR A 717 -9.15 14.65 -37.63
N LEU A 718 -7.87 14.96 -37.89
CA LEU A 718 -7.13 16.03 -37.21
C LEU A 718 -7.57 17.45 -37.58
N GLN A 719 -8.29 17.62 -38.69
CA GLN A 719 -8.78 18.91 -39.16
C GLN A 719 -10.26 19.15 -38.83
N ASN A 720 -11.10 18.11 -38.86
CA ASN A 720 -12.56 18.25 -38.80
C ASN A 720 -13.22 17.65 -37.53
N TYR A 721 -12.50 16.88 -36.71
CA TYR A 721 -13.04 16.24 -35.50
C TYR A 721 -12.23 16.58 -34.24
N ASP A 722 -11.02 16.02 -34.09
CA ASP A 722 -10.14 16.36 -32.97
C ASP A 722 -8.70 16.62 -33.43
N LYS A 723 -8.26 17.86 -33.20
CA LYS A 723 -6.89 18.36 -33.42
C LYS A 723 -5.85 17.64 -32.54
N HIS A 724 -6.27 16.91 -31.51
CA HIS A 724 -5.45 16.26 -30.49
C HIS A 724 -5.58 14.74 -30.47
N ASP A 725 -6.24 14.12 -31.46
CA ASP A 725 -6.30 12.66 -31.59
C ASP A 725 -4.89 12.05 -31.65
N ARG A 726 -4.52 11.36 -30.58
CA ARG A 726 -3.22 10.73 -30.39
C ARG A 726 -2.97 9.61 -31.40
N TYR A 727 -4.03 8.90 -31.82
CA TYR A 727 -3.94 7.82 -32.77
C TYR A 727 -3.65 8.35 -34.18
N ALA A 728 -4.39 9.37 -34.64
CA ALA A 728 -4.07 10.02 -35.91
C ALA A 728 -2.72 10.77 -35.90
N LEU A 729 -2.30 11.39 -34.79
CA LEU A 729 -0.97 12.01 -34.69
C LEU A 729 0.16 10.96 -34.85
N VAL A 730 0.08 9.84 -34.13
CA VAL A 730 1.04 8.72 -34.26
C VAL A 730 0.96 8.08 -35.66
N GLY A 731 -0.24 7.93 -36.22
CA GLY A 731 -0.46 7.46 -37.59
C GLY A 731 0.25 8.33 -38.63
N MET A 732 0.08 9.65 -38.55
CA MET A 732 0.75 10.62 -39.43
C MET A 732 2.28 10.55 -39.30
N GLY A 733 2.80 10.46 -38.07
CA GLY A 733 4.24 10.28 -37.84
C GLY A 733 4.78 8.99 -38.48
N ASN A 734 4.03 7.89 -38.36
CA ASN A 734 4.38 6.61 -38.99
C ASN A 734 4.37 6.67 -40.53
N LEU A 735 3.43 7.40 -41.14
CA LEU A 735 3.40 7.61 -42.59
C LEU A 735 4.60 8.42 -43.09
N TYR A 736 4.97 9.49 -42.38
CA TYR A 736 6.17 10.26 -42.72
C TYR A 736 7.46 9.46 -42.52
N LEU A 737 7.56 8.62 -41.47
CA LEU A 737 8.65 7.65 -41.29
C LEU A 737 8.80 6.72 -42.51
N LEU A 738 7.70 6.09 -42.93
CA LEU A 738 7.70 5.14 -44.05
C LEU A 738 8.12 5.83 -45.36
N GLN A 739 7.55 7.01 -45.68
CA GLN A 739 7.98 7.75 -46.87
C GLN A 739 9.46 8.14 -46.81
N ALA A 740 9.93 8.66 -45.67
CA ALA A 740 11.32 9.06 -45.50
C ALA A 740 12.31 7.88 -45.62
N ARG A 741 11.85 6.65 -45.30
CA ARG A 741 12.63 5.42 -45.50
C ARG A 741 12.73 5.01 -46.97
N GLU A 742 11.68 5.21 -47.76
CA GLU A 742 11.63 4.90 -49.21
C GLU A 742 12.33 5.95 -50.10
N MET A 743 12.55 7.17 -49.59
CA MET A 743 13.26 8.22 -50.34
C MET A 743 14.72 7.86 -50.69
N ARG A 744 15.11 8.18 -51.94
CA ARG A 744 16.47 8.01 -52.46
C ARG A 744 17.50 8.82 -51.67
N ARG A 745 18.76 8.39 -51.76
CA ARG A 745 19.89 8.87 -50.93
C ARG A 745 21.08 9.38 -51.75
N GLU A 746 20.94 9.42 -53.08
CA GLU A 746 22.05 9.57 -54.02
C GLU A 746 22.53 11.03 -54.12
N THR A 747 21.61 11.99 -54.13
CA THR A 747 21.98 13.42 -54.09
C THR A 747 21.89 14.02 -52.68
N ALA A 748 22.73 15.03 -52.42
CA ALA A 748 22.66 15.80 -51.17
C ALA A 748 21.30 16.51 -50.99
N GLN A 749 20.65 16.91 -52.08
CA GLN A 749 19.33 17.55 -52.03
C GLN A 749 18.22 16.56 -51.64
N GLU A 750 18.25 15.33 -52.15
CA GLU A 750 17.33 14.27 -51.71
C GLU A 750 17.58 13.88 -50.26
N LYS A 751 18.85 13.77 -49.84
CA LYS A 751 19.21 13.53 -48.42
C LYS A 751 18.63 14.62 -47.50
N GLN A 752 18.71 15.89 -47.89
CA GLN A 752 18.14 16.99 -47.12
C GLN A 752 16.60 16.94 -47.09
N LYS A 753 15.95 16.65 -48.23
CA LYS A 753 14.49 16.44 -48.27
C LYS A 753 14.06 15.28 -47.38
N ARG A 754 14.79 14.16 -47.40
CA ARG A 754 14.56 12.97 -46.56
C ARG A 754 14.65 13.33 -45.07
N SER A 755 15.71 14.01 -44.65
CA SER A 755 15.86 14.48 -43.26
C SER A 755 14.71 15.40 -42.83
N GLY A 756 14.28 16.32 -43.72
CA GLY A 756 13.10 17.16 -43.50
C GLY A 756 11.77 16.43 -43.35
N GLN A 757 11.62 15.20 -43.88
CA GLN A 757 10.44 14.37 -43.62
C GLN A 757 10.56 13.60 -42.28
N TYR A 758 11.76 13.22 -41.84
CA TYR A 758 11.97 12.71 -40.47
C TYR A 758 11.69 13.78 -39.42
N CYS A 759 12.07 15.05 -39.65
CA CYS A 759 11.71 16.15 -38.75
C CYS A 759 10.19 16.26 -38.56
N LYS A 760 9.40 16.24 -39.65
CA LYS A 760 7.94 16.26 -39.57
C LYS A 760 7.36 15.04 -38.84
N ALA A 761 7.92 13.85 -39.06
CA ALA A 761 7.51 12.67 -38.30
C ALA A 761 7.70 12.89 -36.79
N VAL A 762 8.85 13.46 -36.39
CA VAL A 762 9.14 13.84 -35.00
C VAL A 762 8.20 14.93 -34.49
N GLU A 763 7.89 15.98 -35.26
CA GLU A 763 6.90 17.02 -34.88
C GLU A 763 5.53 16.41 -34.49
N PHE A 764 5.04 15.42 -35.26
CA PHE A 764 3.79 14.72 -34.95
C PHE A 764 3.90 13.84 -33.69
N PHE A 765 5.03 13.16 -33.48
CA PHE A 765 5.24 12.34 -32.28
C PHE A 765 5.50 13.17 -31.01
N GLU A 766 6.23 14.29 -31.10
CA GLU A 766 6.44 15.22 -29.99
C GLU A 766 5.12 15.87 -29.57
N LYS A 767 4.25 16.22 -30.53
CA LYS A 767 2.88 16.66 -30.22
C LYS A 767 2.04 15.54 -29.58
N ALA A 768 2.20 14.28 -30.00
CA ALA A 768 1.51 13.16 -29.35
C ALA A 768 2.02 12.92 -27.91
N LEU A 769 3.31 13.15 -27.63
CA LEU A 769 3.91 13.03 -26.30
C LEU A 769 3.63 14.22 -25.37
N SER A 770 3.47 15.44 -25.90
CA SER A 770 3.07 16.60 -25.07
C SER A 770 1.60 16.54 -24.65
N LEU A 771 0.76 15.87 -25.45
CA LEU A 771 -0.62 15.52 -25.08
C LEU A 771 -0.71 14.29 -24.16
N ASP A 772 0.22 13.35 -24.28
CA ASP A 772 0.28 12.12 -23.48
C ASP A 772 1.72 11.61 -23.28
N PRO A 773 2.37 11.99 -22.16
CA PRO A 773 3.73 11.56 -21.85
C PRO A 773 3.88 10.03 -21.63
N LYS A 774 2.78 9.27 -21.54
CA LYS A 774 2.79 7.80 -21.43
C LYS A 774 2.71 7.11 -22.81
N ASN A 775 2.57 7.85 -23.91
CA ASN A 775 2.42 7.30 -25.27
C ASN A 775 3.71 6.66 -25.80
N ALA A 776 3.88 5.37 -25.49
CA ALA A 776 5.05 4.58 -25.85
C ALA A 776 5.23 4.39 -27.38
N TYR A 777 4.16 4.40 -28.19
CA TYR A 777 4.27 4.34 -29.66
C TYR A 777 4.88 5.63 -30.25
N ALA A 778 4.52 6.80 -29.72
CA ALA A 778 5.12 8.06 -30.14
C ALA A 778 6.61 8.12 -29.78
N ALA A 779 6.98 7.69 -28.56
CA ALA A 779 8.37 7.56 -28.15
C ALA A 779 9.16 6.57 -29.04
N GLN A 780 8.55 5.44 -29.42
CA GLN A 780 9.13 4.49 -30.36
C GLN A 780 9.36 5.13 -31.74
N GLY A 781 8.41 5.92 -32.25
CA GLY A 781 8.51 6.63 -33.52
C GLY A 781 9.69 7.60 -33.58
N ILE A 782 9.88 8.41 -32.53
CA ILE A 782 11.06 9.30 -32.39
C ILE A 782 12.35 8.48 -32.36
N ALA A 783 12.38 7.38 -31.61
CA ALA A 783 13.56 6.54 -31.51
C ALA A 783 13.93 5.86 -32.85
N ILE A 784 12.95 5.50 -33.70
CA ILE A 784 13.20 5.05 -35.08
C ILE A 784 13.79 6.20 -35.93
N ALA A 785 13.22 7.42 -35.85
CA ALA A 785 13.70 8.58 -36.61
C ALA A 785 15.16 8.94 -36.27
N LEU A 786 15.54 8.92 -34.99
CA LEU A 786 16.91 9.15 -34.52
C LEU A 786 17.91 8.13 -35.10
N VAL A 787 17.50 6.88 -35.28
CA VAL A 787 18.34 5.81 -35.84
C VAL A 787 18.42 5.91 -37.38
N GLU A 788 17.33 6.23 -38.09
CA GLU A 788 17.31 6.22 -39.56
C GLU A 788 17.79 7.52 -40.24
N ASP A 789 17.72 8.66 -39.55
CA ASP A 789 18.24 9.95 -40.02
C ASP A 789 19.68 10.20 -39.53
N ARG A 790 19.86 10.28 -38.20
CA ARG A 790 21.12 10.69 -37.54
C ARG A 790 22.05 9.53 -37.19
N LYS A 791 21.56 8.28 -37.23
CA LYS A 791 22.24 7.08 -36.71
C LYS A 791 22.60 7.16 -35.22
N ASP A 792 21.81 7.88 -34.41
CA ASP A 792 22.05 7.96 -32.97
C ASP A 792 21.49 6.73 -32.23
N LEU A 793 22.25 5.64 -32.33
CA LEU A 793 22.00 4.39 -31.60
C LEU A 793 22.14 4.57 -30.07
N LYS A 794 22.83 5.62 -29.59
CA LYS A 794 23.10 5.84 -28.16
C LYS A 794 21.90 6.48 -27.46
N SER A 795 21.30 7.52 -28.06
CA SER A 795 20.12 8.18 -27.49
C SER A 795 18.84 7.37 -27.71
N ALA A 796 18.76 6.59 -28.80
CA ALA A 796 17.59 5.77 -29.08
C ALA A 796 17.44 4.56 -28.14
N LEU A 797 18.54 3.85 -27.80
CA LEU A 797 18.46 2.61 -27.02
C LEU A 797 17.80 2.77 -25.62
N PRO A 798 18.08 3.83 -24.83
CA PRO A 798 17.34 4.11 -23.60
C PRO A 798 15.83 4.31 -23.80
N ILE A 799 15.41 4.91 -24.91
CA ILE A 799 13.99 5.11 -25.24
C ILE A 799 13.35 3.75 -25.53
N PHE A 800 13.96 2.93 -26.40
CA PHE A 800 13.46 1.58 -26.69
C PHE A 800 13.40 0.67 -25.46
N ASN A 801 14.35 0.79 -24.51
CA ASN A 801 14.31 0.03 -23.26
C ASN A 801 13.11 0.41 -22.37
N LYS A 802 12.80 1.72 -22.24
CA LYS A 802 11.60 2.19 -21.51
C LYS A 802 10.29 1.80 -22.23
N VAL A 803 10.28 1.85 -23.56
CA VAL A 803 9.13 1.39 -24.36
C VAL A 803 8.92 -0.12 -24.19
N ARG A 804 9.98 -0.92 -24.02
CA ARG A 804 9.91 -2.39 -23.74
C ARG A 804 9.37 -2.73 -22.36
N GLU A 805 9.40 -1.80 -21.42
CA GLU A 805 8.77 -1.97 -20.10
C GLU A 805 7.24 -1.75 -20.14
N THR A 806 6.72 -1.13 -21.20
CA THR A 806 5.28 -0.80 -21.37
C THR A 806 4.59 -1.54 -22.52
N ILE A 807 5.26 -1.72 -23.66
CA ILE A 807 4.76 -2.43 -24.85
C ILE A 807 5.47 -3.80 -24.98
N ARG A 808 4.71 -4.84 -25.32
CA ARG A 808 5.19 -6.23 -25.48
C ARG A 808 5.08 -6.76 -26.93
N ASP A 809 4.88 -5.87 -27.89
CA ASP A 809 4.69 -6.18 -29.32
C ASP A 809 5.94 -6.78 -29.99
N SER A 810 5.73 -7.77 -30.87
CA SER A 810 6.79 -8.37 -31.70
C SER A 810 7.59 -7.30 -32.49
N HIS A 811 6.92 -6.27 -33.02
CA HIS A 811 7.56 -5.18 -33.76
C HIS A 811 8.57 -4.37 -32.93
N LEU A 812 8.39 -4.27 -31.62
CA LEU A 812 9.33 -3.58 -30.74
C LEU A 812 10.64 -4.36 -30.59
N PHE A 813 10.54 -5.67 -30.35
CA PHE A 813 11.68 -6.56 -30.23
C PHE A 813 12.47 -6.68 -31.55
N VAL A 814 11.80 -6.62 -32.71
CA VAL A 814 12.48 -6.51 -34.02
C VAL A 814 13.32 -5.22 -34.11
N ASN A 815 12.82 -4.08 -33.62
CA ASN A 815 13.56 -2.82 -33.65
C ASN A 815 14.75 -2.82 -32.67
N LEU A 816 14.61 -3.40 -31.48
CA LEU A 816 15.73 -3.66 -30.57
C LEU A 816 16.77 -4.60 -31.20
N GLY A 817 16.33 -5.67 -31.88
CA GLY A 817 17.20 -6.58 -32.62
C GLY A 817 18.02 -5.87 -33.72
N HIS A 818 17.42 -4.92 -34.44
CA HIS A 818 18.14 -4.07 -35.40
C HIS A 818 19.23 -3.23 -34.71
N ILE A 819 18.90 -2.56 -33.60
CA ILE A 819 19.83 -1.69 -32.87
C ILE A 819 20.98 -2.48 -32.26
N TYR A 820 20.71 -3.63 -31.61
CA TYR A 820 21.77 -4.49 -31.09
C TYR A 820 22.64 -5.10 -32.20
N SER A 821 22.09 -5.37 -33.39
CA SER A 821 22.85 -5.82 -34.56
C SER A 821 23.79 -4.73 -35.09
N GLU A 822 23.36 -3.46 -35.18
CA GLU A 822 24.24 -2.34 -35.59
C GLU A 822 25.30 -2.03 -34.51
N LEU A 823 24.94 -2.17 -33.22
CA LEU A 823 25.88 -2.10 -32.09
C LEU A 823 26.80 -3.34 -31.96
N LYS A 824 26.69 -4.33 -32.87
CA LYS A 824 27.43 -5.60 -32.89
C LYS A 824 27.25 -6.49 -31.65
N GLN A 825 26.22 -6.25 -30.83
CA GLN A 825 25.87 -7.09 -29.67
C GLN A 825 25.00 -8.27 -30.13
N TYR A 826 25.55 -9.13 -30.99
CA TYR A 826 24.76 -10.10 -31.76
C TYR A 826 23.97 -11.11 -30.91
N SER A 827 24.47 -11.57 -29.76
CA SER A 827 23.69 -12.45 -28.87
C SER A 827 22.40 -11.78 -28.39
N LYS A 828 22.45 -10.52 -27.93
CA LYS A 828 21.24 -9.77 -27.54
C LYS A 828 20.31 -9.50 -28.73
N ALA A 829 20.87 -9.28 -29.92
CA ALA A 829 20.06 -9.15 -31.13
C ALA A 829 19.32 -10.45 -31.45
N ILE A 830 20.00 -11.60 -31.35
CA ILE A 830 19.42 -12.95 -31.48
C ILE A 830 18.30 -13.15 -30.45
N GLU A 831 18.56 -12.94 -29.15
CA GLU A 831 17.57 -13.04 -28.07
C GLU A 831 16.30 -12.20 -28.37
N ASN A 832 16.46 -10.96 -28.85
CA ASN A 832 15.32 -10.10 -29.16
C ASN A 832 14.55 -10.56 -30.42
N TYR A 833 15.22 -11.06 -31.46
CA TYR A 833 14.52 -11.63 -32.62
C TYR A 833 13.83 -12.97 -32.28
N GLU A 834 14.42 -13.80 -31.42
CA GLU A 834 13.82 -15.06 -30.95
C GLU A 834 12.59 -14.78 -30.07
N ILE A 835 12.65 -13.76 -29.19
CA ILE A 835 11.47 -13.24 -28.49
C ILE A 835 10.42 -12.73 -29.49
N ALA A 836 10.82 -11.98 -30.52
CA ALA A 836 9.89 -11.46 -31.53
C ALA A 836 9.15 -12.56 -32.32
N LEU A 837 9.82 -13.69 -32.60
CA LEU A 837 9.22 -14.88 -33.21
C LEU A 837 8.34 -15.67 -32.22
N SER A 838 8.76 -15.78 -30.96
CA SER A 838 7.97 -16.47 -29.91
C SER A 838 6.60 -15.83 -29.62
N ARG A 839 6.36 -14.62 -30.13
CA ARG A 839 5.18 -13.79 -29.84
C ARG A 839 4.24 -13.68 -31.05
N ASP A 840 2.96 -13.46 -30.73
CA ASP A 840 1.96 -12.88 -31.65
C ASP A 840 1.71 -13.66 -32.95
N GLY A 841 1.57 -14.99 -32.85
CA GLY A 841 1.07 -15.87 -33.93
C GLY A 841 1.92 -15.94 -35.21
N LYS A 842 3.08 -15.29 -35.23
CA LYS A 842 3.97 -15.12 -36.39
C LYS A 842 5.32 -15.80 -36.17
N SER A 843 5.30 -16.98 -35.52
CA SER A 843 6.47 -17.82 -35.25
C SER A 843 7.36 -18.08 -36.47
N ASN A 844 6.77 -17.95 -37.67
CA ASN A 844 7.37 -18.24 -38.97
C ASN A 844 7.42 -17.03 -39.92
N ASP A 845 7.56 -15.79 -39.43
CA ASP A 845 7.75 -14.59 -40.28
C ASP A 845 9.11 -14.65 -41.04
N PRO A 846 9.12 -14.77 -42.39
CA PRO A 846 10.35 -14.85 -43.18
C PRO A 846 11.27 -13.63 -43.05
N VAL A 847 10.70 -12.44 -42.79
CA VAL A 847 11.46 -11.19 -42.68
C VAL A 847 12.27 -11.19 -41.38
N ILE A 848 11.63 -11.57 -40.26
CA ILE A 848 12.29 -11.66 -38.95
C ILE A 848 13.34 -12.79 -38.99
N MET A 849 13.00 -13.95 -39.56
CA MET A 849 13.96 -15.05 -39.74
C MET A 849 15.16 -14.67 -40.62
N SER A 850 14.97 -13.86 -41.68
CA SER A 850 16.10 -13.37 -42.49
C SER A 850 16.95 -12.31 -41.77
N CYS A 851 16.37 -11.51 -40.87
CA CYS A 851 17.13 -10.63 -39.99
C CYS A 851 17.93 -11.41 -38.94
N LEU A 852 17.33 -12.44 -38.34
CA LEU A 852 17.97 -13.37 -37.41
C LEU A 852 19.11 -14.14 -38.09
N GLY A 853 18.89 -14.73 -39.27
CA GLY A 853 19.93 -15.42 -40.05
C GLY A 853 21.10 -14.50 -40.45
N ARG A 854 20.82 -13.24 -40.82
CA ARG A 854 21.87 -12.23 -41.06
C ARG A 854 22.66 -11.89 -39.79
N THR A 855 22.02 -11.92 -38.63
CA THR A 855 22.65 -11.64 -37.32
C THR A 855 23.52 -12.82 -36.88
N TRP A 856 23.03 -14.06 -37.02
CA TRP A 856 23.84 -15.28 -36.84
C TRP A 856 25.04 -15.32 -37.80
N LEU A 857 24.86 -14.97 -39.08
CA LEU A 857 25.96 -14.87 -40.06
C LEU A 857 27.03 -13.84 -39.63
N ASN A 858 26.60 -12.69 -39.11
CA ASN A 858 27.54 -11.67 -38.63
C ASN A 858 28.25 -12.08 -37.33
N LYS A 859 27.59 -12.86 -36.47
CA LYS A 859 28.21 -13.49 -35.29
C LYS A 859 29.24 -14.55 -35.70
N GLY A 860 28.90 -15.47 -36.61
CA GLY A 860 29.85 -16.45 -37.17
C GLY A 860 31.07 -15.78 -37.82
N ARG A 861 30.90 -14.59 -38.41
CA ARG A 861 32.00 -13.78 -38.95
C ARG A 861 32.91 -13.14 -37.89
N THR A 862 32.39 -12.69 -36.76
CA THR A 862 33.24 -12.14 -35.67
C THR A 862 33.91 -13.25 -34.87
N ASP A 863 33.16 -14.31 -34.58
CA ASP A 863 33.55 -15.33 -33.61
C ASP A 863 34.30 -16.50 -34.28
N ARG A 864 34.20 -16.60 -35.62
CA ARG A 864 34.71 -17.70 -36.48
C ARG A 864 34.15 -19.08 -36.14
N ASP A 865 33.01 -19.11 -35.47
CA ASP A 865 32.28 -20.31 -35.08
C ASP A 865 31.46 -20.89 -36.24
N ILE A 866 31.62 -22.20 -36.50
CA ILE A 866 30.88 -22.94 -37.54
C ILE A 866 29.39 -23.06 -37.16
N ASP A 867 29.09 -23.28 -35.88
CA ASP A 867 27.71 -23.56 -35.43
C ASP A 867 26.80 -22.33 -35.63
N ALA A 868 27.35 -21.13 -35.45
CA ALA A 868 26.71 -19.87 -35.83
C ALA A 868 26.40 -19.74 -37.35
N TYR A 869 27.25 -20.26 -38.24
CA TYR A 869 26.94 -20.32 -39.68
C TYR A 869 25.89 -21.39 -40.01
N ILE A 870 25.90 -22.52 -39.33
CA ILE A 870 24.86 -23.57 -39.49
C ILE A 870 23.50 -23.02 -39.07
N LYS A 871 23.42 -22.34 -37.91
CA LYS A 871 22.20 -21.65 -37.45
C LYS A 871 21.77 -20.51 -38.39
N ALA A 872 22.72 -19.79 -38.99
CA ALA A 872 22.40 -18.80 -40.03
C ALA A 872 21.78 -19.45 -41.28
N LEU A 873 22.28 -20.61 -41.70
CA LEU A 873 21.78 -21.36 -42.84
C LEU A 873 20.37 -21.89 -42.55
N GLU A 874 20.16 -22.54 -41.40
CA GLU A 874 18.85 -22.98 -40.94
C GLU A 874 17.82 -21.85 -40.93
N CYS A 875 18.19 -20.65 -40.44
CA CYS A 875 17.29 -19.50 -40.41
C CYS A 875 16.95 -19.00 -41.83
N ALA A 876 17.91 -19.02 -42.76
CA ALA A 876 17.70 -18.62 -44.15
C ALA A 876 16.83 -19.65 -44.92
N GLU A 877 17.03 -20.94 -44.67
CA GLU A 877 16.24 -22.02 -45.26
C GLU A 877 14.81 -22.05 -44.71
N LYS A 878 14.64 -21.90 -43.38
CA LYS A 878 13.32 -21.74 -42.74
C LYS A 878 12.59 -20.51 -43.31
N ALA A 879 13.27 -19.36 -43.44
CA ALA A 879 12.70 -18.18 -44.09
C ALA A 879 12.24 -18.46 -45.54
N ARG A 880 13.05 -19.16 -46.35
CA ARG A 880 12.70 -19.56 -47.72
C ARG A 880 11.47 -20.48 -47.76
N ILE A 881 11.43 -21.50 -46.91
CA ILE A 881 10.33 -22.49 -46.82
C ILE A 881 9.04 -21.82 -46.38
N TYR A 882 9.08 -20.95 -45.36
CA TYR A 882 7.88 -20.24 -44.91
C TYR A 882 7.43 -19.15 -45.89
N ALA A 883 8.34 -18.49 -46.62
CA ALA A 883 7.96 -17.59 -47.71
C ALA A 883 7.22 -18.31 -48.85
N LEU A 884 7.63 -19.55 -49.19
CA LEU A 884 6.92 -20.43 -50.13
C LEU A 884 5.54 -20.84 -49.58
N SER A 885 5.48 -21.36 -48.35
CA SER A 885 4.24 -21.78 -47.69
C SER A 885 3.20 -20.64 -47.61
N LEU A 886 3.62 -19.46 -47.14
CA LEU A 886 2.78 -18.26 -47.03
C LEU A 886 2.29 -17.72 -48.39
N ARG A 887 2.86 -18.17 -49.52
CA ARG A 887 2.39 -17.85 -50.89
C ARG A 887 1.46 -18.94 -51.42
N SER A 888 1.76 -20.21 -51.14
CA SER A 888 0.93 -21.37 -51.52
C SER A 888 -0.49 -21.25 -50.96
N SER A 889 -0.66 -20.89 -49.69
CA SER A 889 -1.99 -20.69 -49.07
C SER A 889 -2.74 -19.41 -49.52
N ARG A 890 -2.32 -18.75 -50.62
CA ARG A 890 -2.97 -17.54 -51.17
C ARG A 890 -3.32 -17.63 -52.66
N LEU A 891 -3.12 -18.78 -53.30
CA LEU A 891 -3.32 -18.99 -54.73
C LEU A 891 -4.05 -20.32 -54.99
N THR A 892 -4.65 -20.42 -56.18
CA THR A 892 -5.37 -21.62 -56.65
C THR A 892 -4.44 -22.56 -57.43
N GLU A 893 -4.83 -23.84 -57.56
CA GLU A 893 -3.96 -24.93 -58.05
C GLU A 893 -3.30 -24.67 -59.42
N CYS A 894 -3.95 -23.91 -60.31
CA CYS A 894 -3.44 -23.60 -61.65
C CYS A 894 -2.13 -22.76 -61.64
N ASP A 895 -1.83 -22.02 -60.58
CA ASP A 895 -0.68 -21.10 -60.52
C ASP A 895 0.64 -21.77 -60.07
N LEU A 896 0.59 -23.06 -59.65
CA LEU A 896 1.72 -23.77 -59.06
C LEU A 896 2.94 -23.91 -59.98
N GLN A 897 2.73 -24.05 -61.30
CA GLN A 897 3.84 -24.22 -62.26
C GLN A 897 4.63 -22.94 -62.53
N ALA A 898 4.03 -21.76 -62.30
CA ALA A 898 4.67 -20.45 -62.47
C ALA A 898 5.30 -19.92 -61.16
N LEU A 899 5.37 -20.75 -60.12
CA LEU A 899 5.67 -20.32 -58.76
C LEU A 899 7.18 -20.19 -58.47
N GLU A 900 8.04 -20.88 -59.21
CA GLU A 900 9.50 -20.90 -58.96
C GLU A 900 10.22 -19.61 -59.37
N ASP A 901 9.68 -18.90 -60.37
CA ASP A 901 10.26 -17.70 -61.01
C ASP A 901 9.80 -16.37 -60.37
N ALA A 902 9.01 -16.43 -59.30
CA ALA A 902 8.39 -15.26 -58.70
C ALA A 902 9.43 -14.24 -58.16
N PRO A 903 9.41 -12.96 -58.61
CA PRO A 903 10.49 -12.00 -58.33
C PRO A 903 10.67 -11.67 -56.84
N ASP A 904 9.59 -11.77 -56.05
CA ASP A 904 9.59 -11.41 -54.64
C ASP A 904 10.47 -12.31 -53.76
N GLN A 905 10.72 -13.57 -54.16
CA GLN A 905 11.43 -14.56 -53.32
C GLN A 905 12.91 -14.74 -53.67
N ILE A 906 13.38 -14.12 -54.75
CA ILE A 906 14.74 -14.31 -55.27
C ILE A 906 15.81 -13.95 -54.22
N HIS A 907 15.53 -12.97 -53.34
CA HIS A 907 16.43 -12.59 -52.25
C HIS A 907 16.56 -13.66 -51.14
N TYR A 908 15.55 -14.48 -50.88
CA TYR A 908 15.67 -15.62 -49.95
C TYR A 908 16.49 -16.77 -50.56
N LYS A 909 16.27 -17.10 -51.85
CA LYS A 909 17.13 -18.05 -52.60
C LYS A 909 18.59 -17.58 -52.56
N PHE A 910 18.83 -16.29 -52.81
CA PHE A 910 20.17 -15.67 -52.77
C PHE A 910 20.81 -15.72 -51.37
N ASN A 911 20.04 -15.47 -50.30
CA ASN A 911 20.55 -15.50 -48.93
C ASN A 911 21.05 -16.89 -48.52
N VAL A 912 20.33 -17.96 -48.89
CA VAL A 912 20.76 -19.36 -48.65
C VAL A 912 22.08 -19.64 -49.37
N ALA A 913 22.15 -19.41 -50.69
CA ALA A 913 23.35 -19.61 -51.49
C ALA A 913 24.55 -18.78 -51.00
N PHE A 914 24.31 -17.55 -50.52
CA PHE A 914 25.34 -16.70 -49.94
C PHE A 914 25.86 -17.24 -48.60
N VAL A 915 24.99 -17.72 -47.71
CA VAL A 915 25.42 -18.34 -46.43
C VAL A 915 26.21 -19.63 -46.70
N GLN A 916 25.76 -20.48 -47.63
CA GLN A 916 26.47 -21.70 -48.04
C GLN A 916 27.90 -21.39 -48.52
N ILE A 917 28.07 -20.42 -49.44
CA ILE A 917 29.39 -19.98 -49.90
C ILE A 917 30.27 -19.44 -48.76
N GLN A 918 29.69 -18.71 -47.79
CA GLN A 918 30.44 -18.20 -46.64
C GLN A 918 30.86 -19.29 -45.66
N LEU A 919 29.99 -20.29 -45.41
CA LEU A 919 30.29 -21.49 -44.64
C LEU A 919 31.45 -22.27 -45.27
N VAL A 920 31.39 -22.53 -46.58
CA VAL A 920 32.47 -23.17 -47.37
C VAL A 920 33.81 -22.44 -47.18
N THR A 921 33.84 -21.12 -47.38
CA THR A 921 35.08 -20.34 -47.20
C THR A 921 35.62 -20.37 -45.76
N THR A 922 34.74 -20.52 -44.76
CA THR A 922 35.13 -20.57 -43.35
C THR A 922 35.70 -21.93 -42.98
N ILE A 923 35.03 -23.04 -43.34
CA ILE A 923 35.52 -24.41 -43.10
C ILE A 923 36.86 -24.65 -43.82
N GLN A 924 37.01 -24.14 -45.04
CA GLN A 924 38.27 -24.20 -45.79
C GLN A 924 39.41 -23.46 -45.08
N ALA A 925 39.12 -22.31 -44.45
CA ALA A 925 40.10 -21.49 -43.75
C ALA A 925 40.50 -22.02 -42.36
N LEU A 926 39.76 -23.00 -41.81
CA LEU A 926 40.12 -23.66 -40.56
C LEU A 926 41.27 -24.67 -40.77
N PRO A 927 42.18 -24.81 -39.79
CA PRO A 927 43.25 -25.81 -39.82
C PRO A 927 42.69 -27.23 -39.71
N GLU A 928 43.47 -28.20 -40.19
CA GLU A 928 43.11 -29.62 -40.34
C GLU A 928 42.70 -30.32 -39.03
N ASN A 929 43.05 -29.76 -37.87
CA ASN A 929 42.69 -30.26 -36.54
C ASN A 929 41.38 -29.66 -35.95
N ARG A 930 40.73 -28.71 -36.63
CA ARG A 930 39.49 -28.03 -36.18
C ARG A 930 38.33 -28.16 -37.18
N ARG A 931 38.44 -29.10 -38.12
CA ARG A 931 37.42 -29.44 -39.11
C ARG A 931 37.39 -30.96 -39.30
N THR A 932 36.28 -31.50 -39.80
CA THR A 932 36.15 -32.93 -40.13
C THR A 932 35.89 -33.15 -41.62
N LEU A 933 36.12 -34.38 -42.10
CA LEU A 933 35.71 -34.83 -43.44
C LEU A 933 34.21 -34.56 -43.69
N GLU A 934 33.35 -34.96 -42.74
CA GLU A 934 31.89 -34.79 -42.80
C GLU A 934 31.49 -33.32 -43.06
N GLN A 935 32.17 -32.36 -42.42
CA GLN A 935 31.92 -30.93 -42.60
C GLN A 935 32.35 -30.44 -43.99
N LEU A 936 33.43 -30.97 -44.56
CA LEU A 936 33.91 -30.62 -45.90
C LEU A 936 33.04 -31.25 -47.01
N GLU A 937 32.54 -32.47 -46.79
CA GLU A 937 31.63 -33.15 -47.72
C GLU A 937 30.27 -32.45 -47.79
N LYS A 938 29.66 -32.15 -46.63
CA LYS A 938 28.42 -31.35 -46.57
C LYS A 938 28.59 -29.92 -47.09
N ALA A 939 29.79 -29.34 -46.94
CA ALA A 939 30.12 -28.07 -47.58
C ALA A 939 30.22 -28.18 -49.11
N ALA A 940 30.57 -29.34 -49.66
CA ALA A 940 30.62 -29.55 -51.12
C ALA A 940 29.20 -29.67 -51.69
N GLU A 941 28.33 -30.44 -51.06
CA GLU A 941 26.89 -30.52 -51.38
C GLU A 941 26.24 -29.12 -51.35
N GLY A 942 26.48 -28.37 -50.26
CA GLY A 942 26.01 -26.99 -50.13
C GLY A 942 26.63 -26.00 -51.14
N LEU A 943 27.84 -26.25 -51.65
CA LEU A 943 28.47 -25.39 -52.66
C LEU A 943 27.84 -25.60 -54.04
N GLU A 944 27.55 -26.83 -54.44
CA GLU A 944 26.90 -27.12 -55.72
C GLU A 944 25.45 -26.61 -55.71
N ALA A 945 24.71 -26.84 -54.62
CA ALA A 945 23.37 -26.25 -54.43
C ALA A 945 23.36 -24.71 -54.47
N ALA A 946 24.44 -24.07 -53.98
CA ALA A 946 24.62 -22.62 -54.09
C ALA A 946 24.93 -22.15 -55.53
N ILE A 947 25.65 -22.96 -56.32
CA ILE A 947 25.92 -22.69 -57.75
C ILE A 947 24.62 -22.78 -58.54
N GLU A 948 23.88 -23.88 -58.42
CA GLU A 948 22.56 -24.07 -59.07
C GLU A 948 21.59 -22.93 -58.70
N SER A 949 21.55 -22.57 -57.41
CA SER A 949 20.76 -21.44 -56.93
C SER A 949 21.18 -20.11 -57.59
N LEU A 950 22.48 -19.81 -57.68
CA LEU A 950 22.95 -18.56 -58.30
C LEU A 950 22.76 -18.53 -59.83
N ASP A 951 22.95 -19.65 -60.52
CA ASP A 951 22.67 -19.74 -61.96
C ASP A 951 21.16 -19.54 -62.23
N SER A 952 20.27 -20.14 -61.42
CA SER A 952 18.81 -19.93 -61.51
C SER A 952 18.37 -18.50 -61.18
N ILE A 953 19.16 -17.77 -60.38
CA ILE A 953 18.93 -16.35 -60.12
C ILE A 953 19.39 -15.53 -61.34
N ALA A 954 20.51 -15.88 -61.96
CA ALA A 954 21.04 -15.16 -63.12
C ALA A 954 20.16 -15.28 -64.38
N THR A 955 19.34 -16.33 -64.53
CA THR A 955 18.38 -16.45 -65.64
C THR A 955 17.17 -15.51 -65.53
N LEU A 956 16.84 -15.01 -64.34
CA LEU A 956 15.62 -14.23 -64.09
C LEU A 956 15.74 -12.75 -64.51
N PRO A 957 14.62 -12.10 -64.92
CA PRO A 957 14.65 -10.74 -65.46
C PRO A 957 14.80 -9.63 -64.41
N GLN A 958 14.59 -9.91 -63.12
CA GLN A 958 14.71 -8.93 -62.03
C GLN A 958 15.51 -9.52 -60.87
N THR A 959 16.82 -9.32 -60.87
CA THR A 959 17.74 -9.86 -59.86
C THR A 959 17.97 -8.91 -58.67
N PRO A 960 18.17 -9.40 -57.43
CA PRO A 960 18.44 -8.56 -56.24
C PRO A 960 19.73 -7.73 -56.31
N TYR A 961 20.67 -8.15 -57.17
CA TYR A 961 21.93 -7.50 -57.51
C TYR A 961 22.08 -7.47 -59.03
N PRO A 962 22.95 -6.64 -59.63
CA PRO A 962 23.20 -6.68 -61.08
C PRO A 962 23.53 -8.11 -61.54
N LYS A 963 22.91 -8.59 -62.62
CA LYS A 963 23.01 -9.98 -63.11
C LYS A 963 24.47 -10.48 -63.19
N HIS A 964 25.34 -9.66 -63.78
CA HIS A 964 26.78 -9.90 -63.87
C HIS A 964 27.44 -10.22 -62.52
N ASP A 965 27.03 -9.57 -61.42
CA ASP A 965 27.63 -9.78 -60.09
C ASP A 965 27.15 -11.08 -59.44
N VAL A 966 25.99 -11.60 -59.86
CA VAL A 966 25.50 -12.94 -59.52
C VAL A 966 26.28 -14.00 -60.31
N GLU A 967 26.41 -13.80 -61.62
CA GLU A 967 27.20 -14.65 -62.52
C GLU A 967 28.68 -14.73 -62.10
N GLN A 968 29.29 -13.62 -61.66
CA GLN A 968 30.65 -13.63 -61.11
C GLN A 968 30.76 -14.49 -59.85
N ARG A 969 29.77 -14.49 -58.96
CA ARG A 969 29.77 -15.33 -57.75
C ARG A 969 29.65 -16.81 -58.10
N ALA A 970 28.75 -17.18 -59.01
CA ALA A 970 28.63 -18.54 -59.52
C ALA A 970 29.93 -19.01 -60.19
N ASN A 971 30.54 -18.15 -61.01
CA ASN A 971 31.81 -18.44 -61.69
C ASN A 971 32.99 -18.57 -60.72
N MET A 972 33.04 -17.81 -59.62
CA MET A 972 34.05 -18.02 -58.56
C MET A 972 33.80 -19.33 -57.80
N ALA A 973 32.57 -19.61 -57.40
CA ALA A 973 32.22 -20.86 -56.71
C ALA A 973 32.63 -22.10 -57.53
N ARG A 974 32.24 -22.12 -58.81
CA ARG A 974 32.53 -23.20 -59.78
C ARG A 974 34.03 -23.37 -60.07
N ASN A 975 34.79 -22.28 -60.21
CA ASN A 975 36.19 -22.35 -60.68
C ASN A 975 37.24 -22.36 -59.57
N THR A 976 37.05 -21.61 -58.48
CA THR A 976 38.06 -21.46 -57.43
C THR A 976 37.70 -22.19 -56.14
N LEU A 977 36.47 -22.04 -55.62
CA LEU A 977 36.07 -22.65 -54.35
C LEU A 977 35.98 -24.17 -54.47
N ARG A 978 35.27 -24.70 -55.49
CA ARG A 978 35.16 -26.15 -55.71
C ARG A 978 36.53 -26.84 -55.75
N LYS A 979 37.44 -26.33 -56.57
CA LYS A 979 38.83 -26.83 -56.68
C LYS A 979 39.69 -26.59 -55.45
N GLN A 980 39.30 -25.71 -54.54
CA GLN A 980 39.96 -25.56 -53.23
C GLN A 980 39.40 -26.54 -52.21
N LEU A 981 38.09 -26.82 -52.26
CA LEU A 981 37.40 -27.77 -51.39
C LEU A 981 37.74 -29.22 -51.72
N GLU A 982 37.78 -29.62 -53.01
CA GLU A 982 38.27 -30.92 -53.47
C GLU A 982 39.68 -31.23 -52.92
N ARG A 983 40.57 -30.24 -52.93
CA ARG A 983 41.93 -30.34 -52.34
C ARG A 983 41.94 -30.29 -50.80
N ALA A 984 40.95 -29.68 -50.16
CA ALA A 984 40.81 -29.70 -48.71
C ALA A 984 40.30 -31.06 -48.22
N ILE A 985 39.33 -31.66 -48.91
CA ILE A 985 38.81 -33.02 -48.65
C ILE A 985 39.94 -34.05 -48.76
N GLY A 986 40.72 -34.04 -49.85
CA GLY A 986 41.85 -34.96 -50.01
C GLY A 986 42.88 -34.86 -48.88
N LYS A 987 43.27 -33.63 -48.49
CA LYS A 987 44.16 -33.40 -47.35
C LYS A 987 43.57 -33.84 -46.01
N GLN A 988 42.28 -33.57 -45.79
CA GLN A 988 41.60 -33.94 -44.55
C GLN A 988 41.51 -35.45 -44.42
N LYS A 989 41.17 -36.16 -45.51
CA LYS A 989 41.17 -37.61 -45.56
C LYS A 989 42.55 -38.19 -45.24
N GLU A 990 43.61 -37.70 -45.89
CA GLU A 990 44.98 -38.08 -45.57
C GLU A 990 45.36 -37.82 -44.10
N TRP A 991 44.86 -36.73 -43.50
CA TRP A 991 45.12 -36.39 -42.10
C TRP A 991 44.37 -37.31 -41.14
N GLU A 992 43.08 -37.57 -41.39
CA GLU A 992 42.22 -38.43 -40.58
C GLU A 992 42.66 -39.90 -40.67
N GLU A 993 43.07 -40.39 -41.85
CA GLU A 993 43.67 -41.71 -42.03
C GLU A 993 44.97 -41.83 -41.22
N LYS A 994 45.92 -40.91 -41.38
CA LYS A 994 47.18 -40.90 -40.61
C LYS A 994 46.99 -40.68 -39.10
N ASN A 995 45.88 -40.07 -38.68
CA ASN A 995 45.54 -39.93 -37.26
C ASN A 995 44.90 -41.21 -36.71
N LYS A 996 43.99 -41.83 -37.47
CA LYS A 996 43.38 -43.13 -37.16
C LYS A 996 44.43 -44.22 -37.07
N GLU A 997 45.40 -44.25 -38.00
CA GLU A 997 46.57 -45.15 -37.95
C GLU A 997 47.38 -44.97 -36.66
N LYS A 998 47.68 -43.73 -36.25
CA LYS A 998 48.41 -43.45 -35.00
C LYS A 998 47.63 -43.90 -33.77
N ILE A 999 46.31 -43.65 -33.72
CA ILE A 999 45.44 -44.06 -32.62
C ILE A 999 45.31 -45.59 -32.57
N GLN A 1000 45.15 -46.25 -33.72
CA GLN A 1000 45.10 -47.71 -33.81
C GLN A 1000 46.44 -48.36 -33.45
N ALA A 1001 47.56 -47.82 -33.91
CA ALA A 1001 48.90 -48.28 -33.51
C ALA A 1001 49.14 -48.10 -32.00
N ALA A 1002 48.73 -46.97 -31.41
CA ALA A 1002 48.82 -46.75 -29.97
C ALA A 1002 47.90 -47.70 -29.17
N ARG A 1003 46.70 -48.01 -29.68
CA ARG A 1003 45.78 -48.99 -29.08
C ARG A 1003 46.36 -50.40 -29.16
N GLN A 1004 46.82 -50.83 -30.33
CA GLN A 1004 47.46 -52.13 -30.55
C GLN A 1004 48.74 -52.29 -29.73
N LEU A 1005 49.52 -51.22 -29.51
CA LEU A 1005 50.69 -51.26 -28.64
C LEU A 1005 50.31 -51.53 -27.17
N ARG A 1006 49.30 -50.80 -26.65
CA ARG A 1006 48.76 -51.01 -25.30
C ARG A 1006 48.15 -52.41 -25.13
N GLU A 1007 47.42 -52.89 -26.13
CA GLU A 1007 46.76 -54.20 -26.13
C GLU A 1007 47.76 -55.36 -26.24
N ALA A 1008 48.82 -55.21 -27.05
CA ALA A 1008 49.92 -56.16 -27.13
C ALA A 1008 50.78 -56.19 -25.85
N GLU A 1009 50.97 -55.05 -25.18
CA GLU A 1009 51.60 -55.01 -23.86
C GLU A 1009 50.76 -55.76 -22.82
N LEU A 1010 49.43 -55.53 -22.79
CA LEU A 1010 48.50 -56.23 -21.91
C LEU A 1010 48.57 -57.75 -22.13
N ARG A 1011 48.43 -58.18 -23.39
CA ARG A 1011 48.43 -59.59 -23.79
C ARG A 1011 49.77 -60.29 -23.51
N ARG A 1012 50.91 -59.58 -23.61
CA ARG A 1012 52.22 -60.10 -23.17
C ARG A 1012 52.26 -60.33 -21.66
N ARG A 1013 51.71 -59.39 -20.88
CA ARG A 1013 51.65 -59.42 -19.41
C ARG A 1013 50.71 -60.51 -18.88
N GLU A 1014 49.68 -60.86 -19.65
CA GLU A 1014 48.80 -62.00 -19.41
C GLU A 1014 49.48 -63.34 -19.74
N ALA A 1015 50.13 -63.45 -20.90
CA ALA A 1015 50.90 -64.63 -21.28
C ALA A 1015 52.05 -64.94 -20.30
N GLU A 1016 52.71 -63.91 -19.74
CA GLU A 1016 53.69 -64.08 -18.66
C GLU A 1016 53.07 -64.68 -17.38
N ARG A 1017 51.83 -64.31 -17.02
CA ARG A 1017 51.09 -64.89 -15.87
C ARG A 1017 50.70 -66.35 -16.15
N GLU A 1018 50.18 -66.66 -17.33
CA GLU A 1018 49.85 -68.03 -17.71
C GLU A 1018 51.08 -68.94 -17.75
N ALA A 1019 52.23 -68.45 -18.24
CA ALA A 1019 53.48 -69.19 -18.27
C ALA A 1019 54.03 -69.49 -16.86
N VAL A 1020 53.75 -68.64 -15.87
CA VAL A 1020 54.04 -68.94 -14.45
C VAL A 1020 53.10 -70.03 -13.92
N LEU A 1021 51.79 -69.89 -14.11
CA LEU A 1021 50.79 -70.89 -13.70
C LEU A 1021 50.98 -72.27 -14.39
N ALA A 1022 51.49 -72.29 -15.63
CA ALA A 1022 51.87 -73.52 -16.32
C ALA A 1022 53.07 -74.20 -15.65
N LYS A 1023 54.12 -73.43 -15.30
CA LYS A 1023 55.32 -73.95 -14.60
C LYS A 1023 55.01 -74.43 -13.18
N GLU A 1024 54.04 -73.82 -12.49
CA GLU A 1024 53.56 -74.33 -11.20
C GLU A 1024 52.78 -75.64 -11.34
N ARG A 1025 51.90 -75.75 -12.33
CA ARG A 1025 51.20 -77.02 -12.66
C ARG A 1025 52.19 -78.13 -13.01
N GLU A 1026 53.19 -77.87 -13.86
CA GLU A 1026 54.21 -78.85 -14.23
C GLU A 1026 55.06 -79.33 -13.03
N ARG A 1027 55.35 -78.42 -12.08
CA ARG A 1027 55.98 -78.78 -10.79
C ARG A 1027 55.08 -79.67 -9.95
N GLN A 1028 53.78 -79.37 -9.85
CA GLN A 1028 52.83 -80.20 -9.12
C GLN A 1028 52.68 -81.60 -9.75
N GLU A 1029 52.69 -81.71 -11.08
CA GLU A 1029 52.65 -83.01 -11.77
C GLU A 1029 53.93 -83.84 -11.57
N LYS A 1030 55.10 -83.21 -11.52
CA LYS A 1030 56.36 -83.88 -11.16
C LYS A 1030 56.33 -84.42 -9.72
N ILE A 1031 55.89 -83.61 -8.75
CA ILE A 1031 55.68 -84.03 -7.35
C ILE A 1031 54.64 -85.16 -7.25
N LYS A 1032 53.60 -85.14 -8.10
CA LYS A 1032 52.60 -86.22 -8.19
C LYS A 1032 53.21 -87.51 -8.72
N LYS A 1033 54.00 -87.46 -9.80
CA LYS A 1033 54.72 -88.63 -10.34
C LYS A 1033 55.73 -89.21 -9.35
N GLU A 1034 56.49 -88.38 -8.65
CA GLU A 1034 57.41 -88.84 -7.59
C GLU A 1034 56.67 -89.56 -6.45
N ARG A 1035 55.49 -89.06 -6.06
CA ARG A 1035 54.59 -89.76 -5.10
C ARG A 1035 54.04 -91.07 -5.66
N GLU A 1036 53.68 -91.12 -6.94
CA GLU A 1036 53.20 -92.34 -7.60
C GLU A 1036 54.31 -93.39 -7.76
N GLU A 1037 55.54 -92.97 -8.01
CA GLU A 1037 56.75 -93.81 -8.01
C GLU A 1037 57.13 -94.31 -6.62
N MET A 1038 57.07 -93.48 -5.58
CA MET A 1038 57.26 -93.96 -4.21
C MET A 1038 56.18 -94.97 -3.84
N ALA A 1039 54.92 -94.69 -4.17
CA ALA A 1039 53.84 -95.66 -4.01
C ALA A 1039 54.03 -96.92 -4.88
N ALA A 1040 54.72 -96.85 -6.02
CA ALA A 1040 55.09 -98.02 -6.82
C ALA A 1040 56.21 -98.84 -6.17
N LYS A 1041 57.23 -98.19 -5.59
CA LYS A 1041 58.32 -98.83 -4.83
C LYS A 1041 57.79 -99.50 -3.55
N ASP A 1042 56.87 -98.86 -2.83
CA ASP A 1042 56.13 -99.47 -1.71
C ASP A 1042 55.26 -100.65 -2.16
N ARG A 1043 54.63 -100.57 -3.34
CA ARG A 1043 53.89 -101.70 -3.94
C ARG A 1043 54.81 -102.86 -4.30
N MET A 1044 56.01 -102.61 -4.85
CA MET A 1044 57.02 -103.64 -5.12
C MET A 1044 57.48 -104.32 -3.82
N LEU A 1045 57.78 -103.56 -2.76
CA LEU A 1045 58.14 -104.09 -1.43
C LEU A 1045 56.98 -104.78 -0.69
N ALA A 1046 55.73 -104.53 -1.08
CA ALA A 1046 54.57 -105.30 -0.65
C ALA A 1046 54.40 -106.58 -1.49
N GLU A 1047 54.65 -106.52 -2.80
CA GLU A 1047 54.55 -107.65 -3.72
C GLU A 1047 55.69 -108.67 -3.53
N GLU A 1048 56.88 -108.24 -3.13
CA GLU A 1048 58.00 -109.11 -2.80
C GLU A 1048 57.73 -109.91 -1.51
N ARG A 1049 57.25 -109.24 -0.44
CA ARG A 1049 56.71 -109.91 0.74
C ARG A 1049 55.53 -110.82 0.42
N ALA A 1050 54.66 -110.42 -0.52
CA ALA A 1050 53.57 -111.27 -0.98
C ALA A 1050 54.06 -112.45 -1.83
N LYS A 1051 55.19 -112.35 -2.55
CA LYS A 1051 55.84 -113.47 -3.26
C LYS A 1051 56.48 -114.44 -2.29
N GLU A 1052 57.12 -113.97 -1.23
CA GLU A 1052 57.62 -114.83 -0.14
C GLU A 1052 56.46 -115.56 0.56
N GLU A 1053 55.37 -114.85 0.86
CA GLU A 1053 54.13 -115.46 1.37
C GLU A 1053 53.52 -116.44 0.36
N ARG A 1054 53.56 -116.15 -0.95
CA ARG A 1054 53.04 -116.98 -2.05
C ARG A 1054 53.99 -118.08 -2.52
N ALA A 1055 55.20 -118.19 -1.96
CA ALA A 1055 56.09 -119.33 -2.07
C ALA A 1055 56.02 -120.23 -0.82
N ARG A 1056 55.76 -119.63 0.37
CA ARG A 1056 55.27 -120.37 1.56
C ARG A 1056 53.91 -121.02 1.31
N MET A 1057 53.09 -120.37 0.49
CA MET A 1057 52.04 -121.08 -0.22
C MET A 1057 52.72 -122.02 -1.21
N GLU A 1058 52.85 -123.26 -0.76
CA GLU A 1058 52.07 -124.32 -1.37
C GLU A 1058 52.27 -124.37 -2.89
N ALA A 1059 53.26 -125.11 -3.39
CA ALA A 1059 53.77 -126.39 -2.85
C ALA A 1059 52.66 -127.45 -2.57
N GLU A 1060 51.39 -127.09 -2.77
CA GLU A 1060 50.35 -127.95 -3.33
C GLU A 1060 50.61 -127.97 -4.85
N MET A 1061 51.80 -128.46 -5.23
CA MET A 1061 52.39 -128.26 -6.56
C MET A 1061 52.05 -129.38 -7.53
N THR A 1062 51.46 -128.93 -8.64
CA THR A 1062 51.75 -129.34 -10.02
C THR A 1062 51.73 -130.84 -10.36
N THR A 1063 50.69 -131.36 -11.00
CA THR A 1063 50.33 -131.08 -12.40
C THR A 1063 51.41 -131.56 -13.39
N ASP A 1064 51.10 -132.67 -14.08
CA ASP A 1064 51.01 -132.70 -15.55
C ASP A 1064 51.92 -133.61 -16.37
N GLU A 1065 51.24 -134.35 -17.25
CA GLU A 1065 51.24 -133.92 -18.65
C GLU A 1065 49.85 -133.34 -19.14
N ALA A 1066 48.89 -132.97 -18.23
CA ALA A 1066 47.66 -132.17 -18.54
C ALA A 1066 46.78 -131.57 -17.35
N GLY A 1067 46.95 -130.29 -16.92
CA GLY A 1067 46.08 -129.40 -16.06
C GLY A 1067 46.35 -128.98 -14.54
N GLU A 1068 46.86 -127.72 -14.26
CA GLU A 1068 46.29 -126.56 -13.40
C GLU A 1068 46.60 -126.09 -11.88
N LYS A 1069 46.62 -124.70 -11.62
CA LYS A 1069 46.17 -123.77 -10.45
C LYS A 1069 47.12 -122.94 -9.45
N VAL A 1070 46.78 -121.67 -8.96
CA VAL A 1070 47.50 -120.82 -7.88
C VAL A 1070 46.77 -119.58 -7.13
N LYS A 1071 47.44 -118.58 -6.43
CA LYS A 1071 47.08 -117.71 -5.17
C LYS A 1071 47.65 -116.19 -5.15
N ARG A 1072 47.61 -115.09 -4.27
CA ARG A 1072 46.99 -114.33 -3.04
C ARG A 1072 47.88 -112.94 -2.77
N LYS A 1073 47.80 -111.67 -2.13
CA LYS A 1073 47.11 -110.52 -1.28
C LYS A 1073 47.91 -109.09 -1.45
N ARG A 1074 47.94 -107.81 -0.82
CA ARG A 1074 47.21 -106.56 -0.17
C ARG A 1074 48.22 -105.26 -0.02
N LYS A 1075 48.19 -103.94 0.48
CA LYS A 1075 47.40 -102.74 1.13
C LYS A 1075 48.18 -101.29 1.25
N PRO A 1076 47.63 -100.00 1.37
CA PRO A 1076 48.32 -98.60 1.36
C PRO A 1076 47.97 -97.38 2.41
N ALA A 1077 48.51 -96.06 2.34
CA ALA A 1077 48.16 -94.73 3.11
C ALA A 1077 48.92 -93.31 2.78
N SER A 1078 48.53 -92.02 3.20
CA SER A 1078 49.27 -90.64 3.09
C SER A 1078 48.71 -89.24 3.73
N ARG A 1079 49.38 -87.98 3.69
CA ARG A 1079 48.92 -86.54 4.13
C ARG A 1079 49.65 -85.16 3.61
N ALA A 1080 49.49 -83.90 4.20
CA ALA A 1080 49.85 -82.47 3.65
C ALA A 1080 50.05 -81.16 4.61
N ALA A 1081 50.45 -79.89 4.15
CA ALA A 1081 50.72 -78.55 4.92
C ALA A 1081 50.91 -77.12 4.14
N GLY A 1082 51.06 -75.86 4.75
CA GLY A 1082 51.38 -74.47 4.11
C GLY A 1082 51.40 -73.06 4.95
N GLU A 1083 51.85 -71.82 4.45
CA GLU A 1083 51.94 -70.40 5.14
C GLU A 1083 52.27 -69.05 4.28
N GLY A 1084 52.26 -67.73 4.76
CA GLY A 1084 52.83 -66.42 4.14
C GLY A 1084 52.40 -64.90 4.55
N LYS A 1085 53.17 -63.74 4.33
CA LYS A 1085 52.87 -62.28 4.83
C LYS A 1085 53.66 -60.89 4.41
N SER A 1086 53.00 -59.69 4.20
CA SER A 1086 53.33 -58.16 4.44
C SER A 1086 54.45 -57.23 3.73
N ARG A 1087 54.64 -55.83 3.76
CA ARG A 1087 53.87 -54.46 3.75
C ARG A 1087 54.74 -53.05 3.75
N ARG A 1088 54.32 -51.88 3.09
CA ARG A 1088 54.61 -50.33 3.19
C ARG A 1088 55.61 -49.45 2.27
N SER A 1089 55.10 -48.32 1.64
CA SER A 1089 55.71 -46.94 1.30
C SER A 1089 56.00 -46.41 -0.16
N LYS A 1090 55.91 -45.06 -0.40
CA LYS A 1090 56.18 -44.24 -1.66
C LYS A 1090 56.80 -42.83 -1.29
N LYS A 1091 57.64 -42.15 -2.11
CA LYS A 1091 58.39 -40.90 -1.68
C LYS A 1091 58.95 -39.95 -2.80
N LYS A 1092 58.79 -38.61 -2.63
CA LYS A 1092 59.51 -37.42 -3.24
C LYS A 1092 59.56 -37.28 -4.80
N ASN A 1093 59.81 -36.13 -5.47
CA ASN A 1093 59.73 -34.65 -5.27
C ASN A 1093 59.99 -33.96 -6.66
N GLU A 1094 59.76 -32.67 -6.99
CA GLU A 1094 58.86 -31.56 -6.56
C GLU A 1094 59.21 -30.22 -7.29
N SER A 1095 58.28 -29.31 -7.57
CA SER A 1095 57.82 -28.14 -6.75
C SER A 1095 56.75 -27.28 -7.52
N GLY A 1096 56.04 -26.29 -6.97
CA GLY A 1096 54.85 -25.68 -7.65
C GLY A 1096 55.08 -24.62 -8.76
N ARG A 1097 54.22 -24.59 -9.82
CA ARG A 1097 53.58 -23.37 -10.42
C ARG A 1097 52.77 -23.55 -11.75
N ASP A 1098 51.47 -23.18 -11.71
CA ASP A 1098 50.82 -22.10 -12.51
C ASP A 1098 50.56 -22.31 -14.03
N GLU A 1099 49.28 -22.55 -14.36
CA GLU A 1099 48.63 -22.80 -15.67
C GLU A 1099 49.25 -23.89 -16.58
N GLY A 1100 48.54 -25.04 -16.65
CA GLY A 1100 48.68 -26.05 -17.71
C GLY A 1100 49.74 -27.12 -17.46
N ASP A 1101 49.40 -28.17 -16.71
CA ASP A 1101 49.95 -29.50 -16.95
C ASP A 1101 48.98 -30.60 -16.49
N ASP A 1102 48.91 -31.67 -17.29
CA ASP A 1102 48.17 -32.91 -17.03
C ASP A 1102 49.15 -33.92 -16.40
N GLU A 1103 49.13 -34.08 -15.07
CA GLU A 1103 49.73 -35.24 -14.40
C GLU A 1103 49.33 -35.39 -12.91
N SER A 1104 49.32 -36.64 -12.42
CA SER A 1104 49.33 -37.00 -10.99
C SER A 1104 48.11 -36.55 -10.14
N GLN A 1105 46.94 -37.20 -10.19
CA GLN A 1105 46.70 -38.65 -10.10
C GLN A 1105 47.38 -39.27 -8.86
N GLU A 1106 46.61 -39.97 -8.00
CA GLU A 1106 47.13 -41.20 -7.36
C GLU A 1106 47.69 -42.03 -8.52
N ASP A 1107 49.02 -42.11 -8.62
CA ASP A 1107 49.65 -42.19 -9.95
C ASP A 1107 51.01 -41.44 -9.90
N SER A 1108 51.20 -40.38 -10.72
CA SER A 1108 52.47 -40.11 -11.43
C SER A 1108 53.20 -38.73 -11.29
N ARG A 1109 53.53 -38.24 -10.09
CA ARG A 1109 54.64 -37.25 -9.84
C ARG A 1109 54.84 -35.96 -10.73
N SER A 1110 54.28 -34.85 -10.24
CA SER A 1110 55.04 -33.63 -9.82
C SER A 1110 55.61 -32.53 -10.78
N LYS A 1111 54.81 -31.46 -10.96
CA LYS A 1111 55.07 -30.07 -10.41
C LYS A 1111 56.23 -29.20 -11.08
N LYS A 1112 55.92 -28.29 -12.07
CA LYS A 1112 56.55 -26.95 -12.47
C LYS A 1112 56.47 -26.62 -14.00
N ARG A 1113 56.46 -25.38 -14.57
CA ARG A 1113 56.50 -23.95 -14.11
C ARG A 1113 55.92 -22.90 -15.13
N ARG A 1114 54.76 -22.30 -14.84
CA ARG A 1114 54.33 -20.90 -15.14
C ARG A 1114 54.14 -20.40 -16.61
N ARG A 1115 52.88 -20.33 -17.11
CA ARG A 1115 52.17 -19.13 -17.67
C ARG A 1115 51.23 -19.33 -18.91
N LEU A 1116 50.02 -18.77 -18.77
CA LEU A 1116 49.22 -17.93 -19.71
C LEU A 1116 48.36 -18.56 -20.84
N THR A 1117 47.07 -18.72 -20.50
CA THR A 1117 45.85 -18.29 -21.27
C THR A 1117 45.22 -19.12 -22.42
N LYS A 1118 44.07 -19.74 -22.08
CA LYS A 1118 42.68 -19.40 -22.54
C LYS A 1118 42.12 -19.82 -23.95
N LYS A 1119 41.12 -20.71 -23.89
CA LYS A 1119 39.87 -20.89 -24.72
C LYS A 1119 39.84 -21.57 -26.12
N GLU A 1120 39.10 -22.70 -26.13
CA GLU A 1120 37.90 -23.04 -26.96
C GLU A 1120 37.93 -23.80 -28.32
N SER A 1121 36.84 -24.59 -28.47
CA SER A 1121 36.13 -25.22 -29.60
C SER A 1121 36.66 -26.46 -30.37
N SER A 1122 35.96 -27.60 -30.11
CA SER A 1122 35.41 -28.67 -31.01
C SER A 1122 36.33 -29.41 -32.03
N THR A 1123 36.16 -30.71 -32.37
CA THR A 1123 34.94 -31.50 -32.76
C THR A 1123 35.07 -33.05 -32.54
N LYS A 1124 34.04 -33.83 -32.94
CA LYS A 1124 33.78 -35.30 -32.83
C LYS A 1124 34.76 -36.24 -33.60
N TYR A 1125 34.80 -37.54 -33.23
CA TYR A 1125 34.39 -38.77 -34.00
C TYR A 1125 34.75 -40.05 -33.18
N LYS A 1126 33.86 -41.06 -32.91
CA LYS A 1126 33.47 -42.28 -33.68
C LYS A 1126 34.66 -43.12 -34.24
N SER A 1127 34.71 -44.47 -34.27
CA SER A 1127 33.68 -45.54 -34.45
C SER A 1127 34.10 -46.89 -33.75
N ALA A 1128 33.23 -47.89 -33.47
CA ALA A 1128 32.81 -49.08 -34.27
C ALA A 1128 33.94 -50.12 -34.62
N GLU A 1129 33.73 -51.44 -34.82
CA GLU A 1129 32.52 -52.30 -34.93
C GLU A 1129 32.83 -53.84 -34.92
N ILE A 1130 31.77 -54.68 -34.85
CA ILE A 1130 31.58 -56.07 -35.38
C ILE A 1130 32.39 -57.28 -34.86
N VAL A 1131 31.65 -58.29 -34.37
CA VAL A 1131 31.86 -59.77 -34.40
C VAL A 1131 30.48 -60.45 -34.20
N VAL A 1132 30.28 -61.71 -34.67
CA VAL A 1132 29.00 -62.19 -35.25
C VAL A 1132 28.74 -63.73 -35.04
N ASP A 1133 27.44 -64.12 -34.96
CA ASP A 1133 26.78 -65.47 -35.06
C ASP A 1133 27.03 -66.56 -33.96
N SER A 1134 26.15 -67.56 -33.70
CA SER A 1134 25.25 -68.35 -34.61
C SER A 1134 24.04 -69.09 -33.95
N ASP A 1135 22.96 -69.25 -34.75
CA ASP A 1135 22.10 -70.43 -35.07
C ASP A 1135 21.03 -71.11 -34.13
N ASP A 1136 19.98 -71.62 -34.83
CA ASP A 1136 19.02 -72.75 -34.62
C ASP A 1136 17.93 -72.79 -33.49
N GLU A 1137 16.71 -73.37 -33.64
CA GLU A 1137 15.76 -73.60 -34.78
C GLU A 1137 14.34 -74.02 -34.25
N ASP A 1138 13.30 -74.12 -35.11
CA ASP A 1138 11.93 -74.75 -34.94
C ASP A 1138 10.89 -74.23 -33.89
N GLY A 1139 9.55 -74.40 -34.04
CA GLY A 1139 8.70 -74.91 -35.14
C GLY A 1139 7.19 -75.13 -34.79
N GLU A 1140 6.27 -75.02 -35.78
CA GLU A 1140 4.78 -75.31 -35.80
C GLU A 1140 3.81 -74.50 -34.89
N GLY A 1141 2.50 -74.28 -35.18
CA GLY A 1141 1.62 -74.67 -36.31
C GLY A 1141 0.23 -73.93 -36.34
N GLU A 1142 -0.52 -74.01 -37.46
CA GLU A 1142 -1.47 -72.96 -37.96
C GLU A 1142 -3.00 -73.08 -37.70
N ARG A 1143 -3.74 -71.93 -37.83
CA ARG A 1143 -4.93 -71.67 -38.72
C ARG A 1143 -5.62 -70.31 -38.39
N SER A 1144 -5.52 -69.24 -39.21
CA SER A 1144 -6.41 -68.84 -40.36
C SER A 1144 -7.83 -68.34 -39.93
N VAL A 1145 -8.41 -67.18 -40.33
CA VAL A 1145 -8.34 -66.36 -41.58
C VAL A 1145 -8.72 -64.85 -41.36
N GLU A 1146 -7.98 -63.93 -42.02
CA GLU A 1146 -8.22 -62.55 -42.56
C GLU A 1146 -9.07 -61.40 -41.92
N GLU A 1147 -8.53 -60.17 -42.11
CA GLU A 1147 -9.15 -58.80 -42.22
C GLU A 1147 -10.02 -58.22 -41.06
N ARG A 1148 -9.99 -56.90 -40.71
CA ARG A 1148 -9.36 -55.70 -41.32
C ARG A 1148 -9.20 -54.51 -40.32
N ARG A 1149 -8.07 -53.77 -40.41
CA ARG A 1149 -7.89 -52.27 -40.30
C ARG A 1149 -8.45 -51.44 -39.11
N GLU A 1150 -7.85 -50.29 -38.70
CA GLU A 1150 -6.49 -49.72 -38.79
C GLU A 1150 -6.40 -48.42 -37.91
N ALA A 1151 -5.17 -48.00 -37.56
CA ALA A 1151 -4.76 -46.62 -37.18
C ALA A 1151 -5.25 -45.89 -35.89
N SER A 1152 -4.29 -45.70 -34.96
CA SER A 1152 -3.79 -44.39 -34.43
C SER A 1152 -3.91 -44.02 -32.92
N TYR A 1153 -2.88 -43.27 -32.48
CA TYR A 1153 -2.71 -42.39 -31.29
C TYR A 1153 -2.56 -42.90 -29.82
N SER A 1154 -1.30 -42.84 -29.35
CA SER A 1154 -0.75 -42.28 -28.09
C SER A 1154 -1.23 -42.71 -26.68
N MET A 1155 -0.27 -43.06 -25.80
CA MET A 1155 0.27 -42.11 -24.79
C MET A 1155 1.52 -42.62 -24.01
N ALA A 1156 2.19 -41.67 -23.33
CA ALA A 1156 3.11 -41.78 -22.17
C ALA A 1156 4.59 -42.25 -22.33
N GLU A 1157 5.50 -41.37 -21.87
CA GLU A 1157 6.89 -41.61 -21.41
C GLU A 1157 6.85 -42.02 -19.90
N GLY A 1158 7.88 -42.51 -19.18
CA GLY A 1158 9.35 -42.54 -19.39
C GLY A 1158 10.05 -41.36 -18.67
N GLY A 1159 11.07 -41.49 -17.82
CA GLY A 1159 11.83 -42.64 -17.27
C GLY A 1159 13.22 -42.17 -16.75
N ASP A 1160 13.85 -42.89 -15.81
CA ASP A 1160 15.13 -42.58 -15.09
C ASP A 1160 15.10 -41.30 -14.19
N ASP A 1161 15.69 -41.18 -12.98
CA ASP A 1161 16.85 -41.76 -12.25
C ASP A 1161 18.08 -40.80 -12.24
N GLY A 1162 18.88 -40.65 -11.16
CA GLY A 1162 18.89 -41.33 -9.85
C GLY A 1162 19.71 -40.59 -8.77
N ASP A 1163 19.83 -41.22 -7.59
CA ASP A 1163 20.28 -40.71 -6.27
C ASP A 1163 21.81 -40.91 -5.98
N ASP A 1164 22.34 -40.25 -4.92
CA ASP A 1164 23.46 -40.66 -4.02
C ASP A 1164 24.12 -39.45 -3.26
N GLY A 1165 24.80 -39.71 -2.11
CA GLY A 1165 25.43 -38.68 -1.24
C GLY A 1165 26.58 -39.16 -0.32
N ASP A 1166 26.98 -38.31 0.65
CA ASP A 1166 28.08 -38.45 1.65
C ASP A 1166 29.54 -38.53 1.10
N ASP A 1167 30.62 -38.06 1.76
CA ASP A 1167 30.83 -37.04 2.82
C ASP A 1167 32.36 -36.69 2.94
N GLY A 1168 32.77 -35.59 3.60
CA GLY A 1168 34.11 -35.45 4.25
C GLY A 1168 35.22 -34.50 3.71
N ASP A 1169 35.32 -33.31 4.34
CA ASP A 1169 36.50 -32.59 4.89
C ASP A 1169 37.63 -31.84 4.10
N ASP A 1170 37.93 -30.65 4.68
CA ASP A 1170 39.19 -29.87 4.83
C ASP A 1170 39.90 -29.04 3.71
N ASP A 1171 39.56 -27.74 3.66
CA ASP A 1171 40.40 -26.55 4.03
C ASP A 1171 41.88 -26.39 3.57
N MET A 1172 42.41 -25.21 3.18
CA MET A 1172 41.90 -23.82 2.99
C MET A 1172 42.62 -23.16 1.79
N ASP A 1173 41.97 -22.26 1.04
CA ASP A 1173 42.59 -21.10 0.38
C ASP A 1173 41.55 -19.96 0.25
N VAL A 1174 41.96 -18.70 0.19
CA VAL A 1174 41.07 -17.54 0.47
C VAL A 1174 41.32 -16.29 -0.38
N ASN A 1175 40.22 -15.63 -0.81
CA ASN A 1175 39.96 -14.16 -0.79
C ASN A 1175 38.70 -13.82 -1.62
N GLY A 1176 37.86 -12.88 -1.16
CA GLY A 1176 36.88 -12.18 -2.01
C GLY A 1176 35.42 -12.10 -1.52
N ASP A 1177 35.18 -11.25 -0.52
CA ASP A 1177 33.97 -10.43 -0.26
C ASP A 1177 32.56 -10.99 -0.56
N GLY A 1178 31.71 -11.06 0.49
CA GLY A 1178 30.27 -11.32 0.32
C GLY A 1178 29.40 -11.23 1.57
N ILE A 1179 28.97 -10.01 1.92
CA ILE A 1179 27.79 -9.71 2.78
C ILE A 1179 27.90 -10.14 4.27
N GLN A 1180 27.99 -9.16 5.17
CA GLN A 1180 27.42 -9.27 6.52
C GLN A 1180 26.10 -8.49 6.59
N ARG A 1181 25.17 -8.98 7.43
CA ARG A 1181 24.01 -8.19 7.87
C ARG A 1181 24.35 -7.45 9.14
N ASP A 1182 23.70 -6.31 9.31
CA ASP A 1182 23.87 -5.38 10.42
C ASP A 1182 22.87 -5.71 11.54
N GLU A 1183 23.38 -6.08 12.72
CA GLU A 1183 22.65 -6.07 13.99
C GLU A 1183 23.61 -5.53 15.06
N GLY A 1184 23.47 -4.23 15.38
CA GLY A 1184 24.21 -3.57 16.45
C GLY A 1184 23.45 -3.53 17.76
N ASP A 1185 24.17 -3.58 18.88
CA ASP A 1185 23.70 -3.16 20.20
C ASP A 1185 24.72 -2.21 20.85
N ALA A 1186 24.29 -1.39 21.80
CA ALA A 1186 24.88 -0.08 22.07
C ALA A 1186 25.75 0.02 23.33
N ALA A 1187 26.77 0.91 23.30
CA ALA A 1187 27.23 1.63 24.50
C ALA A 1187 28.04 2.92 24.20
N ALA A 1188 27.39 4.07 24.39
CA ALA A 1188 27.85 5.25 25.15
C ALA A 1188 29.01 6.21 24.68
N GLU A 1189 28.79 7.48 25.04
CA GLU A 1189 29.72 8.61 25.29
C GLU A 1189 30.34 9.43 24.12
N ASN A 1190 29.89 10.70 24.05
CA ASN A 1190 30.66 11.97 24.01
C ASN A 1190 31.80 12.17 22.97
N GLY A 1191 31.91 13.28 22.24
CA GLY A 1191 31.11 14.53 22.17
C GLY A 1191 31.99 15.75 21.78
N ALA A 1192 31.36 16.85 21.29
CA ALA A 1192 31.99 18.15 20.91
C ALA A 1192 32.97 18.11 19.70
N THR A 1193 33.30 19.18 18.95
CA THR A 1193 32.68 20.48 18.56
C THR A 1193 33.54 21.10 17.44
N ASP A 1194 32.90 21.67 16.40
CA ASP A 1194 33.24 22.92 15.68
C ASP A 1194 34.61 23.16 14.96
N GLU A 1195 34.60 24.22 14.12
CA GLU A 1195 35.71 25.05 13.56
C GLU A 1195 36.69 24.47 12.48
N ASP A 1196 36.28 24.62 11.20
CA ASP A 1196 36.77 25.61 10.19
C ASP A 1196 38.23 25.70 9.62
N GLU A 1197 38.25 26.21 8.36
CA GLU A 1197 39.26 27.03 7.64
C GLU A 1197 40.56 26.47 6.95
N ASP A 1198 41.10 27.34 6.07
CA ASP A 1198 42.41 27.41 5.36
C ASP A 1198 42.80 26.48 4.15
N GLU A 1199 42.47 27.00 2.94
CA GLU A 1199 43.36 27.44 1.82
C GLU A 1199 44.58 26.66 1.22
N ASP A 1200 44.75 26.91 -0.10
CA ASP A 1200 45.96 27.06 -0.96
C ASP A 1200 46.94 25.91 -1.34
N ALA A 1201 46.55 25.19 -2.40
CA ALA A 1201 47.30 25.13 -3.69
C ALA A 1201 48.73 24.45 -3.75
N PRO A 1202 49.64 24.76 -4.73
CA PRO A 1202 49.87 23.79 -5.82
C PRO A 1202 51.35 23.44 -6.15
N ARG A 1203 51.60 22.38 -6.96
CA ARG A 1203 52.91 22.17 -7.64
C ARG A 1203 52.85 21.38 -8.97
N ARG A 1204 53.78 21.69 -9.88
CA ARG A 1204 53.98 21.12 -11.23
C ARG A 1204 55.36 20.45 -11.38
N GLN A 1205 55.50 19.47 -12.28
CA GLN A 1205 56.68 19.13 -13.12
C GLN A 1205 56.34 17.89 -14.01
N HIS A 1206 56.95 17.57 -15.17
CA HIS A 1206 58.06 18.17 -15.94
C HIS A 1206 57.88 17.96 -17.49
N LYS A 1207 58.87 18.34 -18.33
CA LYS A 1207 58.77 18.44 -19.82
C LYS A 1207 59.65 17.45 -20.61
N ARG A 1208 59.32 17.18 -21.89
CA ARG A 1208 60.24 17.14 -23.08
C ARG A 1208 59.47 16.80 -24.39
N ALA A 1209 59.84 17.21 -25.63
CA ALA A 1209 60.57 18.38 -26.19
C ALA A 1209 60.68 18.29 -27.74
N ARG A 1210 60.65 19.42 -28.50
CA ARG A 1210 61.55 19.80 -29.65
C ARG A 1210 60.99 20.86 -30.64
N ARG A 1211 61.80 21.90 -30.95
CA ARG A 1211 61.80 22.83 -32.14
C ARG A 1211 60.50 23.66 -32.38
N GLY A 1212 60.50 24.87 -32.96
CA GLY A 1212 61.52 25.82 -33.47
C GLY A 1212 60.98 27.29 -33.42
N PRO A 1213 61.72 28.33 -33.89
CA PRO A 1213 61.57 29.72 -33.37
C PRO A 1213 61.19 30.85 -34.39
N VAL A 1214 61.11 32.12 -33.91
CA VAL A 1214 61.09 33.44 -34.63
C VAL A 1214 59.69 33.89 -35.17
N VAL A 1215 59.14 35.11 -34.99
CA VAL A 1215 59.52 36.36 -34.23
C VAL A 1215 58.29 37.30 -33.96
N ASP A 1216 58.36 38.08 -32.86
CA ASP A 1216 57.81 39.41 -32.43
C ASP A 1216 56.38 40.00 -32.73
N SER A 1217 56.06 41.00 -31.88
CA SER A 1217 55.17 42.20 -31.95
C SER A 1217 53.64 42.18 -31.64
N ASP A 1218 53.31 42.51 -30.38
CA ASP A 1218 52.65 43.76 -29.89
C ASP A 1218 51.12 44.12 -30.02
N ASP A 1219 50.68 44.89 -29.01
CA ASP A 1219 49.57 45.88 -28.82
C ASP A 1219 48.05 45.56 -28.59
N GLU A 1220 47.64 45.87 -27.34
CA GLU A 1220 46.55 46.78 -26.82
C GLU A 1220 45.00 46.53 -26.93
N ASP A 1221 44.37 46.64 -25.75
CA ASP A 1221 43.15 47.38 -25.29
C ASP A 1221 41.64 46.97 -25.41
N GLU A 1222 41.00 47.10 -24.22
CA GLU A 1222 39.62 47.52 -23.79
C GLU A 1222 38.30 47.00 -24.45
N GLY A 1223 37.14 46.99 -23.77
CA GLY A 1223 36.79 47.37 -22.37
C GLY A 1223 35.26 47.48 -22.09
N VAL A 1224 34.88 47.88 -20.85
CA VAL A 1224 33.48 48.10 -20.32
C VAL A 1224 32.65 46.80 -20.08
N GLY A 1225 31.69 46.64 -19.15
CA GLY A 1225 31.03 47.50 -18.11
C GLY A 1225 29.49 47.63 -18.34
N VAL A 1226 28.55 48.09 -17.48
CA VAL A 1226 28.30 48.28 -16.01
C VAL A 1226 26.74 48.41 -15.90
N GLY A 1227 25.92 48.12 -14.87
CA GLY A 1227 26.01 47.66 -13.45
C GLY A 1227 24.56 47.39 -12.91
N ALA A 1228 24.27 47.43 -11.59
CA ALA A 1228 22.90 47.16 -11.05
C ALA A 1228 22.54 47.81 -9.67
N ALA A 1229 21.23 47.89 -9.37
CA ALA A 1229 20.55 48.21 -8.08
C ALA A 1229 20.65 49.69 -7.57
N SER A 1230 19.84 50.23 -6.61
CA SER A 1230 18.80 49.70 -5.68
C SER A 1230 17.89 50.81 -5.05
N GLN A 1231 16.66 50.47 -4.59
CA GLN A 1231 15.85 51.14 -3.51
C GLN A 1231 15.28 52.58 -3.75
N SER A 1232 14.22 53.10 -3.09
CA SER A 1232 13.00 52.54 -2.42
C SER A 1232 12.06 53.66 -1.86
N VAL A 1233 10.72 53.42 -1.76
CA VAL A 1233 9.65 54.23 -1.06
C VAL A 1233 9.41 55.70 -1.53
N ASP A 1234 8.25 56.38 -1.38
CA ASP A 1234 6.93 56.06 -0.76
C ASP A 1234 5.72 56.86 -1.37
N GLU A 1235 4.48 56.51 -0.95
CA GLU A 1235 3.16 57.20 -0.89
C GLU A 1235 2.67 58.32 -1.85
N GLY A 1236 1.41 58.15 -2.34
CA GLY A 1236 0.35 59.19 -2.51
C GLY A 1236 0.25 59.98 -3.84
N VAL A 1237 -0.89 60.58 -4.24
CA VAL A 1237 -2.35 60.34 -4.02
C VAL A 1237 -3.15 61.31 -4.94
N GLU A 1238 -4.22 60.84 -5.63
CA GLU A 1238 -5.36 61.62 -6.25
C GLU A 1238 -5.00 62.73 -7.32
N ASP A 1239 -5.85 63.20 -8.25
CA ASP A 1239 -7.29 62.98 -8.55
C ASP A 1239 -7.70 63.36 -10.03
N GLU A 1240 -9.02 63.29 -10.34
CA GLU A 1240 -9.79 63.90 -11.47
C GLU A 1240 -9.76 63.31 -12.92
N GLU A 1241 -10.60 62.27 -13.11
CA GLU A 1241 -11.76 62.14 -14.04
C GLU A 1241 -11.85 62.71 -15.52
N LEU A 1242 -12.21 61.77 -16.44
CA LEU A 1242 -13.28 61.84 -17.49
C LEU A 1242 -13.16 62.78 -18.72
N PRO A 1243 -14.01 62.66 -19.79
CA PRO A 1243 -15.13 61.70 -20.03
C PRO A 1243 -15.13 60.90 -21.38
N ASP A 1244 -16.01 59.88 -21.43
CA ASP A 1244 -16.91 59.38 -22.52
C ASP A 1244 -16.35 59.04 -23.93
N ALA A 1245 -16.55 57.81 -24.48
CA ALA A 1245 -17.73 57.24 -25.18
C ALA A 1245 -17.78 57.59 -26.71
N ASP A 1246 -18.32 56.81 -27.65
CA ASP A 1246 -19.47 55.88 -27.64
C ASP A 1246 -19.24 54.52 -28.36
N GLU A 1247 -20.30 53.71 -28.25
CA GLU A 1247 -20.69 52.37 -28.72
C GLU A 1247 -20.57 52.06 -30.24
N ASP A 1248 -20.30 50.78 -30.57
CA ASP A 1248 -21.15 49.88 -31.40
C ASP A 1248 -20.67 48.40 -31.29
#